data_AF-A0A1V6E128-F1
#
_entry.id   AF-A0A1V6E128-F1
#
_cell.length_a   1.000
_cell.length_b   1.000
_cell.length_c   1.000
_cell.angle_alpha   90.00
_cell.angle_beta   90.00
_cell.angle_gamma   90.00
#
_symmetry.space_group_name_H-M   'P 1'
#
loop_
_entity.id
_entity.type
_entity.pdbx_description
1 polymer ?
#
loop_
_entity_poly.entity_id
_entity_poly.type
_entity_poly.pdbx_seq_one_letter_code
_entity_poly.pdbx_strand_id
1 'polypeptide(L)'
;MHIIVLIKQVPETDKVKMDPETGTMVRSGLESIINPLDLYAIEEALILKQRFGAYVTVISMGPPDAERALRESLAMGCDKAILLTDKAFAGSDTWATSRVLAEAIRNIGKADLILAGERATDGDTGQVGPAVASWLGIPALTYVSSLEIESKTENSIIAESDRNCTSSLSFLVRRLTEEGYQNVRAKAPCLLTVVKEIASPRLPTLRGKKFSRSAEILHWGAKEINLDPASVGLAGSPTRVVKIFYPKVARSGERIIALDESGIDKAIDCILSTIGPIMGDGGCSGINPAANVEKPETGVCLAKIQSTLQESVISLSEQIVSGPIADGKPEFWIIAERHTGRLDLVAFELLARARSLADSRGAILMAIVIGSSSTDEAAMLIAHGADSVILVESPSLKDFVCELWSKALFKLACARKPEVILGAATTTGRTLMPYLAAKLGTGLTADCTELSIEESSGLLLQTRPAIGGNIMATIKTAHHRPQMATVRPHSIKPLPPDFGRKGSVIHVIDDSSSDLRISDSLALPVQVLALESNVKDFENLEGASIVVAGGRGLKKADNFKFIRDLALALGGAVGASRESVDRGWISYPHQVGLSGKTISPEIYICAGISGAVQHLAGIRTAKKIISINIDPDAPIHAVADLAIIGDLFEILPRLTARLKSIYSSSSGSRSGSGPDPGSSPGSGSPYTSFSPSPYQNKDKKSQEPAILRSETLSTEAQHEI
;
A
#
# COMPACT_ATOMS: atom_id res chain seq x y z
N MET A 1 -18.33 -14.24 -19.52
CA MET A 1 -17.66 -13.30 -18.61
C MET A 1 -17.02 -12.20 -19.42
N HIS A 2 -17.26 -10.94 -19.08
CA HIS A 2 -16.64 -9.77 -19.69
C HIS A 2 -15.72 -9.08 -18.67
N ILE A 3 -14.44 -8.97 -19.01
CA ILE A 3 -13.41 -8.31 -18.20
C ILE A 3 -13.00 -7.00 -18.87
N ILE A 4 -12.96 -5.91 -18.11
CA ILE A 4 -12.39 -4.64 -18.54
C ILE A 4 -11.06 -4.43 -17.82
N VAL A 5 -10.00 -4.12 -18.56
CA VAL A 5 -8.69 -3.80 -17.99
C VAL A 5 -8.38 -2.32 -18.21
N LEU A 6 -8.13 -1.59 -17.13
CA LEU A 6 -7.74 -0.18 -17.16
C LEU A 6 -6.22 -0.10 -17.16
N ILE A 7 -5.66 0.57 -18.17
CA ILE A 7 -4.21 0.73 -18.30
C ILE A 7 -3.84 2.20 -18.47
N LYS A 8 -2.65 2.55 -17.99
CA LYS A 8 -2.03 3.86 -18.19
C LYS A 8 -0.68 3.71 -18.86
N GLN A 9 -0.34 4.68 -19.71
CA GLN A 9 1.00 4.84 -20.23
C GLN A 9 1.86 5.66 -19.25
N VAL A 10 3.08 5.20 -18.97
CA VAL A 10 4.06 5.88 -18.11
C VAL A 10 5.40 6.00 -18.83
N PRO A 11 6.24 7.00 -18.50
CA PRO A 11 7.60 7.06 -19.01
C PRO A 11 8.41 5.82 -18.60
N GLU A 12 9.17 5.24 -19.53
CA GLU A 12 10.08 4.12 -19.26
C GLU A 12 11.14 4.55 -18.25
N THR A 13 11.11 3.97 -17.05
CA THR A 13 12.03 4.38 -15.98
C THR A 13 13.40 3.70 -16.03
N ASP A 14 13.56 2.71 -16.91
CA ASP A 14 14.77 1.89 -16.98
C ASP A 14 15.95 2.55 -17.69
N LYS A 15 15.66 3.56 -18.51
CA LYS A 15 16.68 4.36 -19.24
C LYS A 15 16.90 5.74 -18.62
N VAL A 16 16.36 5.98 -17.43
CA VAL A 16 16.42 7.29 -16.79
C VAL A 16 17.82 7.52 -16.23
N LYS A 17 18.45 8.60 -16.69
CA LYS A 17 19.73 9.06 -16.14
C LYS A 17 19.47 10.10 -15.05
N MET A 18 20.27 10.07 -13.99
CA MET A 18 20.35 11.21 -13.08
C MET A 18 21.24 12.28 -13.71
N ASP A 19 20.78 13.52 -13.64
CA ASP A 19 21.61 14.70 -13.85
C ASP A 19 22.66 14.74 -12.72
N PRO A 20 23.96 14.68 -13.04
CA PRO A 20 25.02 14.65 -12.04
C PRO A 20 25.17 15.95 -11.25
N GLU A 21 24.72 17.10 -11.76
CA GLU A 21 24.78 18.38 -11.05
C GLU A 21 23.58 18.60 -10.14
N THR A 22 22.38 18.25 -10.62
CA THR A 22 21.14 18.52 -9.88
C THR A 22 20.66 17.34 -9.04
N GLY A 23 21.16 16.12 -9.30
CA GLY A 23 20.69 14.88 -8.68
C GLY A 23 19.26 14.51 -9.08
N THR A 24 18.75 15.08 -10.18
CA THR A 24 17.37 14.88 -10.65
C THR A 24 17.32 13.96 -11.87
N MET A 25 16.21 13.24 -12.05
CA MET A 25 16.03 12.37 -13.21
C MET A 25 15.81 13.17 -14.51
N VAL A 26 16.68 12.99 -15.50
CA VAL A 26 16.54 13.54 -16.85
C VAL A 26 15.56 12.70 -17.65
N ARG A 27 14.53 13.35 -18.22
CA ARG A 27 13.41 12.67 -18.90
C ARG A 27 13.20 13.03 -20.37
N SER A 28 14.00 13.95 -20.92
CA SER A 28 13.92 14.28 -22.34
C SER A 28 14.22 13.04 -23.19
N GLY A 29 13.26 12.60 -24.00
CA GLY A 29 13.42 11.48 -24.93
C GLY A 29 13.12 10.09 -24.38
N LEU A 30 12.46 9.97 -23.21
CA LEU A 30 12.01 8.67 -22.71
C LEU A 30 10.82 8.16 -23.51
N GLU A 31 10.87 6.89 -23.89
CA GLU A 31 9.74 6.21 -24.48
C GLU A 31 8.64 5.96 -23.45
N SER A 32 7.39 6.07 -23.87
CA SER A 32 6.24 5.82 -23.00
C SER A 32 5.76 4.37 -23.14
N ILE A 33 5.80 3.61 -22.05
CA ILE A 33 5.45 2.18 -21.98
C ILE A 33 4.12 1.96 -21.26
N ILE A 34 3.54 0.76 -21.37
CA ILE A 34 2.48 0.34 -20.44
C ILE A 34 3.04 0.42 -19.02
N ASN A 35 2.26 0.99 -18.09
CA ASN A 35 2.59 0.95 -16.67
C ASN A 35 2.92 -0.50 -16.26
N PRO A 36 4.12 -0.78 -15.73
CA PRO A 36 4.51 -2.15 -15.41
C PRO A 36 3.54 -2.87 -14.46
N LEU A 37 2.86 -2.12 -13.59
CA LEU A 37 1.87 -2.67 -12.66
C LEU A 37 0.55 -3.04 -13.34
N ASP A 38 0.21 -2.39 -14.46
CA ASP A 38 -1.00 -2.71 -15.25
C ASP A 38 -0.79 -3.98 -16.11
N LEU A 39 0.46 -4.35 -16.41
CA LEU A 39 0.76 -5.60 -17.12
C LEU A 39 0.29 -6.84 -16.32
N TYR A 40 0.33 -6.78 -14.99
CA TYR A 40 -0.19 -7.84 -14.12
C TYR A 40 -1.72 -7.96 -14.24
N ALA A 41 -2.43 -6.83 -14.38
CA ALA A 41 -3.87 -6.81 -14.59
C ALA A 41 -4.26 -7.36 -15.97
N ILE A 42 -3.48 -7.03 -17.01
CA ILE A 42 -3.65 -7.62 -18.35
C ILE A 42 -3.44 -9.13 -18.28
N GLU A 43 -2.35 -9.59 -17.66
CA GLU A 43 -2.04 -11.02 -17.59
C GLU A 43 -3.14 -11.80 -16.87
N GLU A 44 -3.62 -11.31 -15.72
CA GLU A 44 -4.70 -11.97 -14.99
C GLU A 44 -5.98 -12.05 -15.83
N ALA A 45 -6.33 -10.99 -16.57
CA ALA A 45 -7.44 -11.02 -17.51
C ALA A 45 -7.26 -12.10 -18.59
N LEU A 46 -6.04 -12.27 -19.09
CA LEU A 46 -5.71 -13.27 -20.12
C LEU A 46 -5.71 -14.70 -19.56
N ILE A 47 -5.29 -14.90 -18.32
CA ILE A 47 -5.38 -16.19 -17.62
C ILE A 47 -6.86 -16.58 -17.47
N LEU A 48 -7.70 -15.67 -17.00
CA LEU A 48 -9.15 -15.90 -16.89
C LEU A 48 -9.80 -16.12 -18.25
N LYS A 49 -9.36 -15.41 -19.29
CA LYS A 49 -9.79 -15.66 -20.67
C LYS A 49 -9.46 -17.07 -21.15
N GLN A 50 -8.23 -17.54 -20.90
CA GLN A 50 -7.80 -18.88 -21.29
C GLN A 50 -8.56 -19.97 -20.54
N ARG A 51 -8.84 -19.76 -19.25
CA ARG A 51 -9.51 -20.75 -18.39
C ARG A 51 -11.03 -20.79 -18.61
N PHE A 52 -11.66 -19.65 -18.86
CA PHE A 52 -13.13 -19.50 -18.81
C PHE A 52 -13.76 -18.88 -20.05
N GLY A 53 -12.99 -18.64 -21.13
CA GLY A 53 -13.50 -18.05 -22.37
C GLY A 53 -13.97 -16.60 -22.21
N ALA A 54 -13.34 -15.85 -21.32
CA ALA A 54 -13.68 -14.45 -21.07
C ALA A 54 -13.40 -13.55 -22.27
N TYR A 55 -14.22 -12.51 -22.45
CA TYR A 55 -13.95 -11.43 -23.40
C TYR A 55 -13.21 -10.30 -22.68
N VAL A 56 -12.11 -9.80 -23.23
CA VAL A 56 -11.25 -8.81 -22.57
C VAL A 56 -11.20 -7.51 -23.37
N THR A 57 -11.75 -6.44 -22.78
CA THR A 57 -11.65 -5.08 -23.31
C THR A 57 -10.60 -4.30 -22.53
N VAL A 58 -9.61 -3.72 -23.21
CA VAL A 58 -8.60 -2.84 -22.59
C VAL A 58 -8.92 -1.38 -22.87
N ILE A 59 -8.81 -0.52 -21.84
CA ILE A 59 -9.10 0.91 -21.94
C ILE A 59 -7.89 1.69 -21.45
N SER A 60 -7.51 2.73 -22.20
CA SER A 60 -6.56 3.72 -21.74
C SER A 60 -7.08 5.14 -21.98
N MET A 61 -6.81 6.04 -21.05
CA MET A 61 -7.04 7.47 -21.24
C MET A 61 -5.68 8.16 -21.41
N GLY A 62 -5.53 8.91 -22.49
CA GLY A 62 -4.26 9.55 -22.78
C GLY A 62 -4.21 10.26 -24.14
N PRO A 63 -3.06 10.85 -24.48
CA PRO A 63 -2.85 11.43 -25.81
C PRO A 63 -2.90 10.33 -26.90
N PRO A 64 -2.98 10.68 -28.20
CA PRO A 64 -2.97 9.72 -29.30
C PRO A 64 -1.86 8.66 -29.22
N ASP A 65 -0.68 9.02 -28.72
CA ASP A 65 0.46 8.09 -28.57
C ASP A 65 0.21 6.93 -27.58
N ALA A 66 -0.80 7.04 -26.71
CA ALA A 66 -1.22 5.95 -25.82
C ALA A 66 -1.84 4.78 -26.61
N GLU A 67 -2.21 4.97 -27.88
CA GLU A 67 -2.61 3.89 -28.78
C GLU A 67 -1.54 2.79 -28.87
N ARG A 68 -0.26 3.13 -28.74
CA ARG A 68 0.85 2.15 -28.74
C ARG A 68 0.72 1.12 -27.62
N ALA A 69 0.38 1.57 -26.42
CA ALA A 69 0.14 0.72 -25.26
C ALA A 69 -1.09 -0.20 -25.46
N LEU A 70 -2.13 0.31 -26.11
CA LEU A 70 -3.32 -0.48 -26.46
C LEU A 70 -3.02 -1.54 -27.52
N ARG A 71 -2.23 -1.22 -28.56
CA ARG A 71 -1.79 -2.20 -29.56
C ARG A 71 -0.93 -3.30 -28.95
N GLU A 72 -0.05 -2.96 -28.01
CA GLU A 72 0.72 -3.97 -27.28
C GLU A 72 -0.20 -4.89 -26.46
N SER A 73 -1.21 -4.35 -25.78
CA SER A 73 -2.20 -5.13 -25.03
C SER A 73 -3.02 -6.07 -25.94
N LEU A 74 -3.46 -5.60 -27.12
CA LEU A 74 -4.07 -6.44 -28.14
C LEU A 74 -3.10 -7.54 -28.64
N ALA A 75 -1.82 -7.22 -28.77
CA ALA A 75 -0.80 -8.18 -29.18
C ALA A 75 -0.50 -9.24 -28.10
N MET A 76 -0.72 -8.93 -26.83
CA MET A 76 -0.66 -9.91 -25.72
C MET A 76 -1.86 -10.87 -25.74
N GLY A 77 -3.04 -10.40 -26.16
CA GLY A 77 -4.21 -11.24 -26.37
C GLY A 77 -5.55 -10.61 -25.98
N CYS A 78 -5.62 -9.32 -25.65
CA CYS A 78 -6.90 -8.62 -25.44
C CYS A 78 -7.74 -8.62 -26.72
N ASP A 79 -9.07 -8.62 -26.58
CA ASP A 79 -10.00 -8.73 -27.72
C ASP A 79 -10.33 -7.38 -28.34
N LYS A 80 -10.47 -6.35 -27.49
CA LYS A 80 -10.93 -5.02 -27.88
C LYS A 80 -10.13 -3.95 -27.15
N ALA A 81 -9.86 -2.84 -27.82
CA ALA A 81 -9.17 -1.70 -27.24
C ALA A 81 -9.95 -0.40 -27.47
N ILE A 82 -9.97 0.44 -26.43
CA ILE A 82 -10.61 1.76 -26.45
C ILE A 82 -9.61 2.80 -25.94
N LEU A 83 -9.38 3.83 -26.74
CA LEU A 83 -8.60 4.99 -26.38
C LEU A 83 -9.54 6.15 -26.05
N LEU A 84 -9.52 6.59 -24.79
CA LEU A 84 -10.17 7.83 -24.37
C LEU A 84 -9.21 8.99 -24.62
N THR A 85 -9.42 9.69 -25.74
CA THR A 85 -8.52 10.75 -26.21
C THR A 85 -9.31 11.98 -26.64
N ASP A 86 -9.13 13.06 -25.90
CA ASP A 86 -9.74 14.36 -26.16
C ASP A 86 -8.85 15.45 -25.54
N LYS A 87 -8.75 16.60 -26.19
CA LYS A 87 -8.09 17.79 -25.60
C LYS A 87 -8.80 18.22 -24.31
N ALA A 88 -10.12 18.01 -24.22
CA ALA A 88 -10.90 18.29 -23.02
C ALA A 88 -10.44 17.48 -21.80
N PHE A 89 -9.79 16.32 -21.99
CA PHE A 89 -9.31 15.48 -20.90
C PHE A 89 -7.94 15.92 -20.36
N ALA A 90 -7.26 16.87 -21.02
CA ALA A 90 -5.92 17.29 -20.64
C ALA A 90 -5.86 17.93 -19.24
N GLY A 91 -4.80 17.63 -18.50
CA GLY A 91 -4.58 18.16 -17.15
C GLY A 91 -5.55 17.63 -16.08
N SER A 92 -6.25 16.53 -16.37
CA SER A 92 -7.13 15.86 -15.39
C SER A 92 -6.36 15.41 -14.16
N ASP A 93 -6.94 15.61 -12.99
CA ASP A 93 -6.58 14.90 -11.77
C ASP A 93 -7.22 13.51 -11.73
N THR A 94 -7.02 12.79 -10.63
CA THR A 94 -7.53 11.41 -10.47
C THR A 94 -9.05 11.35 -10.35
N TRP A 95 -9.70 12.39 -9.82
CA TRP A 95 -11.16 12.47 -9.74
C TRP A 95 -11.77 12.62 -11.14
N ALA A 96 -11.27 13.57 -11.94
CA ALA A 96 -11.74 13.77 -13.30
C ALA A 96 -11.42 12.55 -14.20
N THR A 97 -10.22 11.97 -14.06
CA THR A 97 -9.81 10.77 -14.81
C THR A 97 -10.71 9.57 -14.50
N SER A 98 -10.98 9.31 -13.22
CA SER A 98 -11.84 8.19 -12.81
C SER A 98 -13.29 8.36 -13.30
N ARG A 99 -13.80 9.59 -13.36
CA ARG A 99 -15.13 9.88 -13.91
C ARG A 99 -15.21 9.56 -15.40
N VAL A 100 -14.21 9.96 -16.18
CA VAL A 100 -14.11 9.68 -17.63
C VAL A 100 -14.06 8.16 -17.88
N LEU A 101 -13.23 7.44 -17.13
CA LEU A 101 -13.14 5.98 -17.24
C LEU A 101 -14.45 5.28 -16.84
N ALA A 102 -15.10 5.72 -15.76
CA ALA A 102 -16.37 5.15 -15.32
C ALA A 102 -17.47 5.34 -16.37
N GLU A 103 -17.55 6.51 -17.02
CA GLU A 103 -18.54 6.75 -18.06
C GLU A 103 -18.27 5.92 -19.32
N ALA A 104 -17.00 5.78 -19.72
CA ALA A 104 -16.63 4.87 -20.79
C ALA A 104 -17.05 3.42 -20.48
N ILE A 105 -16.86 2.96 -19.24
CA ILE A 105 -17.29 1.63 -18.80
C ILE A 105 -18.82 1.48 -18.89
N ARG A 106 -19.60 2.49 -18.48
CA ARG A 106 -21.06 2.48 -18.63
C ARG A 106 -21.48 2.36 -20.09
N ASN A 107 -20.82 3.08 -20.98
CA ASN A 107 -21.09 3.04 -22.43
C ASN A 107 -20.73 1.70 -23.08
N ILE A 108 -19.71 1.00 -22.57
CA ILE A 108 -19.39 -0.36 -23.01
C ILE A 108 -20.51 -1.35 -22.63
N GLY A 109 -21.21 -1.11 -21.51
CA GLY A 109 -22.30 -1.92 -21.01
C GLY A 109 -21.86 -2.87 -19.88
N LYS A 110 -22.49 -4.05 -19.80
CA LYS A 110 -22.27 -4.99 -18.69
C LYS A 110 -20.83 -5.52 -18.68
N ALA A 111 -20.11 -5.27 -17.58
CA ALA A 111 -18.84 -5.89 -17.25
C ALA A 111 -19.00 -6.72 -15.97
N ASP A 112 -18.39 -7.90 -15.90
CA ASP A 112 -18.44 -8.76 -14.71
C ASP A 112 -17.26 -8.50 -13.76
N LEU A 113 -16.13 -8.06 -14.32
CA LEU A 113 -14.90 -7.79 -13.58
C LEU A 113 -14.14 -6.63 -14.21
N ILE A 114 -13.64 -5.72 -13.39
CA ILE A 114 -12.73 -4.64 -13.81
C ILE A 114 -11.38 -4.83 -13.12
N LEU A 115 -10.30 -4.84 -13.88
CA LEU A 115 -8.94 -5.01 -13.39
C LEU A 115 -8.10 -3.76 -13.67
N ALA A 116 -7.23 -3.41 -12.74
CA ALA A 116 -6.22 -2.37 -12.89
C ALA A 116 -4.95 -2.75 -12.11
N GLY A 117 -3.80 -2.16 -12.42
CA GLY A 117 -2.66 -2.22 -11.51
C GLY A 117 -2.94 -1.47 -10.20
N GLU A 118 -2.25 -1.83 -9.11
CA GLU A 118 -2.41 -1.18 -7.80
C GLU A 118 -2.19 0.35 -7.84
N ARG A 119 -1.30 0.84 -8.72
CA ARG A 119 -1.00 2.26 -8.94
C ARG A 119 -0.18 2.47 -10.20
N ALA A 120 -0.02 3.73 -10.60
CA ALA A 120 0.91 4.12 -11.66
C ALA A 120 2.29 4.46 -11.08
N THR A 121 3.37 4.02 -11.72
CA THR A 121 4.75 4.24 -11.23
C THR A 121 5.19 5.71 -11.27
N ASP A 122 4.59 6.54 -12.11
CA ASP A 122 4.92 7.95 -12.22
C ASP A 122 4.26 8.78 -11.10
N GLY A 123 2.96 8.61 -10.94
CA GLY A 123 2.14 9.39 -10.02
C GLY A 123 2.01 8.77 -8.63
N ASP A 124 2.20 7.46 -8.47
CA ASP A 124 2.14 6.71 -7.21
C ASP A 124 0.91 7.04 -6.34
N THR A 125 -0.24 7.32 -6.98
CA THR A 125 -1.46 7.78 -6.30
C THR A 125 -2.30 6.60 -5.78
N GLY A 126 -2.48 5.56 -6.60
CA GLY A 126 -3.36 4.41 -6.29
C GLY A 126 -4.85 4.77 -6.22
N GLN A 127 -5.25 5.95 -6.72
CA GLN A 127 -6.59 6.50 -6.49
C GLN A 127 -7.63 6.14 -7.56
N VAL A 128 -7.20 5.96 -8.81
CA VAL A 128 -8.12 5.88 -9.97
C VAL A 128 -9.00 4.64 -9.89
N GLY A 129 -8.45 3.46 -9.55
CA GLY A 129 -9.22 2.22 -9.43
C GLY A 129 -10.39 2.33 -8.44
N PRO A 130 -10.13 2.60 -7.15
CA PRO A 130 -11.21 2.78 -6.16
C PRO A 130 -12.19 3.90 -6.52
N ALA A 131 -11.72 5.01 -7.11
CA ALA A 131 -12.60 6.09 -7.53
C ALA A 131 -13.53 5.67 -8.69
N VAL A 132 -13.05 4.90 -9.67
CA VAL A 132 -13.88 4.31 -10.74
C VAL A 132 -14.96 3.40 -10.13
N ALA A 133 -14.59 2.55 -9.18
CA ALA A 133 -15.54 1.67 -8.50
C ALA A 133 -16.65 2.45 -7.78
N SER A 134 -16.28 3.56 -7.13
CA SER A 134 -17.25 4.47 -6.51
C SER A 134 -18.22 5.07 -7.52
N TRP A 135 -17.73 5.57 -8.65
CA TRP A 135 -18.60 6.09 -9.71
C TRP A 135 -19.57 5.04 -10.22
N LEU A 136 -19.10 3.81 -10.42
CA LEU A 136 -19.93 2.70 -10.89
C LEU A 136 -20.87 2.13 -9.82
N GLY A 137 -20.67 2.49 -8.54
CA GLY A 137 -21.45 1.95 -7.42
C GLY A 137 -21.19 0.47 -7.16
N ILE A 138 -19.98 -0.01 -7.45
CA ILE A 138 -19.58 -1.42 -7.32
C ILE A 138 -18.50 -1.60 -6.25
N PRO A 139 -18.26 -2.85 -5.80
CA PRO A 139 -17.20 -3.13 -4.86
C PRO A 139 -15.78 -2.85 -5.37
N ALA A 140 -14.91 -2.39 -4.48
CA ALA A 140 -13.49 -2.15 -4.74
C ALA A 140 -12.60 -2.98 -3.80
N LEU A 141 -11.83 -3.92 -4.33
CA LEU A 141 -10.79 -4.63 -3.58
C LEU A 141 -9.41 -4.28 -4.15
N THR A 142 -8.58 -3.65 -3.33
CA THR A 142 -7.22 -3.28 -3.73
C THR A 142 -6.18 -4.28 -3.25
N TYR A 143 -4.98 -4.20 -3.83
CA TYR A 143 -3.82 -5.03 -3.52
C TYR A 143 -4.04 -6.54 -3.66
N VAL A 144 -4.79 -6.97 -4.67
CA VAL A 144 -5.12 -8.38 -4.90
C VAL A 144 -3.89 -9.15 -5.37
N SER A 145 -3.54 -10.20 -4.62
CA SER A 145 -2.41 -11.11 -4.89
C SER A 145 -2.85 -12.46 -5.44
N SER A 146 -4.12 -12.85 -5.28
CA SER A 146 -4.69 -14.05 -5.90
C SER A 146 -6.17 -13.87 -6.19
N LEU A 147 -6.64 -14.47 -7.28
CA LEU A 147 -8.03 -14.43 -7.73
C LEU A 147 -8.46 -15.82 -8.22
N GLU A 148 -9.57 -16.30 -7.68
CA GLU A 148 -10.23 -17.53 -8.13
C GLU A 148 -11.72 -17.28 -8.35
N ILE A 149 -12.31 -17.93 -9.36
CA ILE A 149 -13.75 -17.93 -9.56
C ILE A 149 -14.34 -19.10 -8.77
N GLU A 150 -15.28 -18.80 -7.88
CA GLU A 150 -15.98 -19.81 -7.11
C GLU A 150 -17.02 -20.49 -8.02
N SER A 151 -16.82 -21.76 -8.35
CA SER A 151 -17.81 -22.55 -9.07
C SER A 151 -18.93 -22.97 -8.12
N LYS A 152 -20.19 -22.79 -8.53
CA LYS A 152 -21.33 -23.37 -7.80
C LYS A 152 -21.17 -24.89 -7.79
N THR A 153 -20.93 -25.48 -6.62
CA THR A 153 -21.03 -26.93 -6.42
C THR A 153 -22.47 -27.37 -6.66
N GLU A 154 -22.64 -28.52 -7.32
CA GLU A 154 -23.91 -29.10 -7.82
C GLU A 154 -24.97 -29.43 -6.74
N ASN A 155 -24.74 -29.09 -5.47
CA ASN A 155 -25.64 -29.43 -4.35
C ASN A 155 -26.47 -28.25 -3.79
N SER A 156 -26.54 -27.12 -4.50
CA SER A 156 -27.59 -26.12 -4.20
C SER A 156 -28.87 -26.50 -4.95
N ILE A 157 -29.89 -26.93 -4.21
CA ILE A 157 -31.24 -27.15 -4.74
C ILE A 157 -31.77 -25.77 -5.17
N ILE A 158 -31.77 -25.51 -6.47
CA ILE A 158 -32.28 -24.25 -7.04
C ILE A 158 -33.79 -24.42 -7.27
N ALA A 159 -34.60 -23.57 -6.64
CA ALA A 159 -36.00 -23.39 -7.02
C ALA A 159 -36.06 -22.89 -8.47
N GLU A 160 -36.95 -23.46 -9.29
CA GLU A 160 -37.00 -23.26 -10.75
C GLU A 160 -37.15 -21.80 -11.22
N SER A 161 -37.41 -20.85 -10.32
CA SER A 161 -37.50 -19.41 -10.57
C SER A 161 -36.17 -18.69 -10.84
N ASP A 162 -35.01 -19.27 -10.49
CA ASP A 162 -33.71 -18.56 -10.53
C ASP A 162 -32.90 -18.76 -11.82
N ARG A 163 -33.42 -19.48 -12.81
CA ARG A 163 -32.67 -19.76 -14.07
C ARG A 163 -32.45 -18.53 -14.96
N ASN A 164 -33.11 -17.41 -14.68
CA ASN A 164 -32.96 -16.16 -15.45
C ASN A 164 -32.07 -15.09 -14.79
N CYS A 165 -31.46 -15.37 -13.63
CA CYS A 165 -30.57 -14.41 -12.96
C CYS A 165 -29.12 -14.59 -13.41
N THR A 166 -28.60 -13.67 -14.23
CA THR A 166 -27.18 -13.56 -14.58
C THR A 166 -26.33 -12.97 -13.42
N SER A 167 -26.58 -13.42 -12.18
CA SER A 167 -26.11 -12.80 -10.93
C SER A 167 -25.36 -13.78 -10.01
N SER A 168 -24.58 -14.72 -10.55
CA SER A 168 -23.96 -15.75 -9.70
C SER A 168 -22.48 -16.00 -9.91
N LEU A 169 -21.74 -15.01 -10.41
CA LEU A 169 -20.28 -15.04 -10.37
C LEU A 169 -19.81 -14.46 -9.04
N SER A 170 -19.15 -15.30 -8.24
CA SER A 170 -18.39 -14.89 -7.06
C SER A 170 -16.91 -15.18 -7.26
N PHE A 171 -16.10 -14.29 -6.70
CA PHE A 171 -14.65 -14.32 -6.75
C PHE A 171 -14.12 -14.52 -5.34
N LEU A 172 -13.24 -15.50 -5.17
CA LEU A 172 -12.39 -15.65 -3.99
C LEU A 172 -11.10 -14.87 -4.25
N VAL A 173 -10.85 -13.89 -3.40
CA VAL A 173 -9.78 -12.92 -3.55
C VAL A 173 -8.88 -13.00 -2.34
N ARG A 174 -7.57 -13.15 -2.56
CA ARG A 174 -6.56 -12.95 -1.53
C ARG A 174 -5.91 -11.59 -1.78
N ARG A 175 -5.94 -10.70 -0.80
CA ARG A 175 -5.37 -9.36 -0.90
C ARG A 175 -4.31 -9.11 0.15
N LEU A 176 -3.33 -8.26 -0.18
CA LEU A 176 -2.28 -7.82 0.72
C LEU A 176 -2.80 -6.70 1.64
N THR A 177 -2.40 -6.74 2.90
CA THR A 177 -2.67 -5.74 3.94
C THR A 177 -1.38 -5.49 4.75
N GLU A 178 -1.37 -4.48 5.60
CA GLU A 178 -0.25 -4.18 6.51
C GLU A 178 0.05 -5.31 7.48
N GLU A 179 -0.95 -6.14 7.80
CA GLU A 179 -0.84 -7.24 8.77
C GLU A 179 -0.61 -8.61 8.11
N GLY A 180 -0.60 -8.70 6.78
CA GLY A 180 -0.46 -9.96 6.04
C GLY A 180 -1.47 -10.08 4.91
N TYR A 181 -2.09 -11.25 4.77
CA TYR A 181 -3.07 -11.49 3.71
C TYR A 181 -4.50 -11.57 4.24
N GLN A 182 -5.45 -11.04 3.49
CA GLN A 182 -6.87 -11.11 3.79
C GLN A 182 -7.59 -11.85 2.67
N ASN A 183 -8.35 -12.89 3.03
CA ASN A 183 -9.21 -13.63 2.11
C ASN A 183 -10.61 -13.03 2.12
N VAL A 184 -11.12 -12.70 0.94
CA VAL A 184 -12.37 -11.98 0.74
C VAL A 184 -13.14 -12.64 -0.40
N ARG A 185 -14.46 -12.81 -0.24
CA ARG A 185 -15.37 -13.18 -1.32
C ARG A 185 -16.02 -11.90 -1.87
N ALA A 186 -16.04 -11.73 -3.18
CA ALA A 186 -16.73 -10.62 -3.84
C ALA A 186 -17.66 -11.10 -4.97
N LYS A 187 -18.82 -10.47 -5.12
CA LYS A 187 -19.77 -10.74 -6.23
C LYS A 187 -19.49 -9.83 -7.42
N ALA A 188 -19.73 -10.33 -8.63
CA ALA A 188 -19.75 -9.52 -9.83
C ALA A 188 -20.97 -8.56 -9.85
N PRO A 189 -20.84 -7.34 -10.42
CA PRO A 189 -19.61 -6.72 -10.89
C PRO A 189 -18.74 -6.21 -9.73
N CYS A 190 -17.42 -6.32 -9.85
CA CYS A 190 -16.48 -5.71 -8.92
C CYS A 190 -15.23 -5.18 -9.63
N LEU A 191 -14.51 -4.26 -8.97
CA LEU A 191 -13.22 -3.74 -9.41
C LEU A 191 -12.12 -4.24 -8.49
N LEU A 192 -11.08 -4.83 -9.08
CA LEU A 192 -9.89 -5.29 -8.38
C LEU A 192 -8.67 -4.52 -8.87
N THR A 193 -7.84 -4.04 -7.95
CA THR A 193 -6.48 -3.60 -8.30
C THR A 193 -5.48 -4.66 -7.87
N VAL A 194 -4.59 -5.07 -8.77
CA VAL A 194 -3.71 -6.23 -8.53
C VAL A 194 -2.27 -5.82 -8.22
N VAL A 195 -1.58 -6.67 -7.46
CA VAL A 195 -0.14 -6.58 -7.22
C VAL A 195 0.61 -7.61 -8.06
N LYS A 196 1.94 -7.49 -8.11
CA LYS A 196 2.84 -8.38 -8.85
C LYS A 196 2.67 -9.88 -8.55
N GLU A 197 2.22 -10.25 -7.37
CA GLU A 197 2.01 -11.65 -6.98
C GLU A 197 0.91 -12.36 -7.78
N ILE A 198 -0.04 -11.61 -8.37
CA ILE A 198 -1.20 -12.19 -9.07
C ILE A 198 -0.79 -13.08 -10.24
N ALA A 199 0.22 -12.66 -11.01
CA ALA A 199 0.59 -13.31 -12.27
C ALA A 199 1.97 -12.87 -12.76
N SER A 200 2.51 -13.59 -13.75
CA SER A 200 3.74 -13.21 -14.45
C SER A 200 3.43 -12.80 -15.90
N PRO A 201 3.55 -11.51 -16.28
CA PRO A 201 3.13 -11.04 -17.59
C PRO A 201 3.84 -11.73 -18.73
N ARG A 202 3.07 -12.22 -19.70
CA ARG A 202 3.59 -12.81 -20.93
C ARG A 202 4.08 -11.75 -21.90
N LEU A 203 4.94 -12.17 -22.84
CA LEU A 203 5.32 -11.34 -23.97
C LEU A 203 4.32 -11.46 -25.12
N PRO A 204 4.13 -10.39 -25.94
CA PRO A 204 3.30 -10.46 -27.14
C PRO A 204 3.80 -11.51 -28.14
N THR A 205 2.86 -12.29 -28.70
CA THR A 205 3.18 -13.30 -29.72
C THR A 205 3.28 -12.68 -31.12
N LEU A 206 3.97 -13.34 -32.06
CA LEU A 206 4.02 -12.86 -33.47
C LEU A 206 2.63 -12.77 -34.11
N ARG A 207 1.77 -13.76 -33.84
CA ARG A 207 0.37 -13.76 -34.29
C ARG A 207 -0.41 -12.59 -33.69
N GLY A 208 -0.23 -12.34 -32.39
CA GLY A 208 -0.82 -11.20 -31.70
C GLY A 208 -0.34 -9.86 -32.26
N LYS A 209 0.97 -9.71 -32.54
CA LYS A 209 1.51 -8.51 -33.20
C LYS A 209 0.88 -8.28 -34.58
N LYS A 210 0.69 -9.34 -35.38
CA LYS A 210 -0.01 -9.23 -36.67
C LYS A 210 -1.46 -8.79 -36.49
N PHE A 211 -2.20 -9.41 -35.57
CA PHE A 211 -3.58 -9.04 -35.24
C PHE A 211 -3.69 -7.58 -34.77
N SER A 212 -2.82 -7.16 -33.86
CA SER A 212 -2.83 -5.81 -33.29
C SER A 212 -2.66 -4.69 -34.31
N ARG A 213 -2.02 -4.97 -35.46
CA ARG A 213 -1.86 -3.98 -36.55
C ARG A 213 -3.15 -3.79 -37.35
N SER A 214 -3.94 -4.85 -37.52
CA SER A 214 -5.22 -4.81 -38.24
C SER A 214 -6.43 -4.53 -37.33
N ALA A 215 -6.28 -4.71 -36.02
CA ALA A 215 -7.35 -4.47 -35.06
C ALA A 215 -7.71 -2.98 -35.00
N GLU A 216 -9.01 -2.70 -35.00
CA GLU A 216 -9.57 -1.37 -34.79
C GLU A 216 -9.42 -0.98 -33.31
N ILE A 217 -8.95 0.24 -33.07
CA ILE A 217 -8.95 0.85 -31.74
C ILE A 217 -9.99 1.95 -31.77
N LEU A 218 -10.99 1.84 -30.90
CA LEU A 218 -12.05 2.84 -30.83
C LEU A 218 -11.54 4.08 -30.11
N HIS A 219 -11.72 5.25 -30.72
CA HIS A 219 -11.32 6.52 -30.13
C HIS A 219 -12.57 7.23 -29.64
N TRP A 220 -12.67 7.45 -28.34
CA TRP A 220 -13.79 8.16 -27.73
C TRP A 220 -13.31 9.44 -27.07
N GLY A 221 -13.90 10.56 -27.47
CA GLY A 221 -13.76 11.84 -26.79
C GLY A 221 -14.91 12.07 -25.81
N ALA A 222 -15.01 13.29 -25.27
CA ALA A 222 -16.00 13.62 -24.26
C ALA A 222 -17.45 13.46 -24.79
N LYS A 223 -17.67 13.75 -26.07
CA LYS A 223 -18.99 13.66 -26.71
C LYS A 223 -19.46 12.22 -26.88
N GLU A 224 -18.57 11.33 -27.30
CA GLU A 224 -18.86 9.91 -27.52
C GLU A 224 -19.23 9.19 -26.22
N ILE A 225 -18.75 9.70 -25.08
CA ILE A 225 -19.10 9.22 -23.73
C ILE A 225 -20.12 10.11 -23.01
N ASN A 226 -20.84 10.99 -23.70
CA ASN A 226 -21.89 11.83 -23.11
C ASN A 226 -21.44 12.68 -21.90
N LEU A 227 -20.17 13.08 -21.85
CA LEU A 227 -19.66 14.00 -20.83
C LEU A 227 -19.60 15.43 -21.38
N ASP A 228 -19.98 16.38 -20.53
CA ASP A 228 -19.73 17.79 -20.79
C ASP A 228 -18.21 18.06 -20.77
N PRO A 229 -17.62 18.55 -21.87
CA PRO A 229 -16.20 18.90 -21.94
C PRO A 229 -15.74 19.90 -20.87
N ALA A 230 -16.65 20.77 -20.36
CA ALA A 230 -16.32 21.71 -19.29
C ALA A 230 -16.21 21.03 -17.91
N SER A 231 -16.73 19.81 -17.78
CA SER A 231 -16.80 19.05 -16.53
C SER A 231 -15.68 17.98 -16.38
N VAL A 232 -14.74 17.97 -17.32
CA VAL A 232 -13.58 17.05 -17.39
C VAL A 232 -12.29 17.84 -17.56
N GLY A 233 -11.14 17.15 -17.60
CA GLY A 233 -9.86 17.82 -17.76
C GLY A 233 -9.47 18.62 -16.54
N LEU A 234 -8.57 19.58 -16.77
CA LEU A 234 -8.20 20.55 -15.74
C LEU A 234 -9.44 21.28 -15.21
N ALA A 235 -10.35 21.75 -16.07
CA ALA A 235 -11.55 22.49 -15.64
C ALA A 235 -12.40 21.69 -14.64
N GLY A 236 -12.68 20.41 -14.93
CA GLY A 236 -13.44 19.52 -14.06
C GLY A 236 -12.67 18.94 -12.87
N SER A 237 -11.36 19.13 -12.80
CA SER A 237 -10.53 18.61 -11.71
C SER A 237 -10.70 19.44 -10.44
N PRO A 238 -11.01 18.84 -9.28
CA PRO A 238 -11.06 19.57 -8.02
C PRO A 238 -9.70 20.08 -7.52
N THR A 239 -8.62 19.36 -7.83
CA THR A 239 -7.26 19.68 -7.35
C THR A 239 -6.46 20.51 -8.37
N ARG A 240 -5.53 21.32 -7.87
CA ARG A 240 -4.61 22.14 -8.67
C ARG A 240 -3.20 22.09 -8.13
N VAL A 241 -2.23 21.85 -9.01
CA VAL A 241 -0.81 21.98 -8.67
C VAL A 241 -0.46 23.47 -8.60
N VAL A 242 0.07 23.91 -7.46
CA VAL A 242 0.42 25.31 -7.20
C VAL A 242 1.91 25.54 -7.31
N LYS A 243 2.71 24.58 -6.84
CA LYS A 243 4.17 24.67 -6.81
C LYS A 243 4.78 23.33 -7.16
N ILE A 244 5.83 23.37 -7.98
CA ILE A 244 6.66 22.23 -8.33
C ILE A 244 8.09 22.59 -7.95
N PHE A 245 8.77 21.71 -7.22
CA PHE A 245 10.19 21.88 -6.91
C PHE A 245 10.91 20.53 -6.90
N TYR A 246 12.22 20.56 -7.10
CA TYR A 246 13.06 19.37 -7.20
C TYR A 246 13.89 19.27 -5.91
N PRO A 247 13.70 18.21 -5.10
CA PRO A 247 14.48 18.04 -3.90
C PRO A 247 15.92 17.68 -4.31
N LYS A 248 16.88 18.53 -3.93
CA LYS A 248 18.32 18.26 -4.13
C LYS A 248 18.77 17.27 -3.06
N VAL A 249 19.10 16.04 -3.44
CA VAL A 249 19.69 15.07 -2.52
C VAL A 249 21.20 15.11 -2.70
N ALA A 250 21.87 16.06 -2.04
CA ALA A 250 23.30 16.01 -1.83
C ALA A 250 23.54 15.46 -0.42
N ARG A 251 24.03 14.22 -0.33
CA ARG A 251 24.47 13.63 0.95
C ARG A 251 25.99 13.64 0.97
N SER A 252 26.57 14.24 2.01
CA SER A 252 28.02 14.19 2.25
C SER A 252 28.35 12.86 2.92
N GLY A 253 28.43 11.80 2.12
CA GLY A 253 28.70 10.45 2.61
C GLY A 253 30.16 10.22 2.98
N GLU A 254 30.42 9.62 4.14
CA GLU A 254 31.74 9.12 4.50
C GLU A 254 32.02 7.80 3.75
N ARG A 255 33.20 7.67 3.13
CA ARG A 255 33.63 6.46 2.42
C ARG A 255 34.70 5.74 3.22
N ILE A 256 34.47 4.46 3.52
CA ILE A 256 35.41 3.58 4.21
C ILE A 256 35.79 2.43 3.28
N ILE A 257 37.08 2.23 3.08
CA ILE A 257 37.62 1.06 2.38
C ILE A 257 37.90 -0.02 3.43
N ALA A 258 37.23 -1.15 3.33
CA ALA A 258 37.29 -2.28 4.24
C ALA A 258 37.76 -3.53 3.47
N LEU A 259 39.03 -3.50 3.02
CA LEU A 259 39.67 -4.61 2.29
C LEU A 259 40.61 -5.44 3.18
N ASP A 260 40.96 -4.93 4.35
CA ASP A 260 41.85 -5.52 5.35
C ASP A 260 41.15 -5.60 6.71
N GLU A 261 41.69 -6.40 7.64
CA GLU A 261 41.06 -6.59 8.97
C GLU A 261 40.86 -5.27 9.73
N SER A 262 41.82 -4.35 9.63
CA SER A 262 41.72 -3.04 10.30
C SER A 262 40.64 -2.15 9.70
N GLY A 263 40.48 -2.19 8.37
CA GLY A 263 39.41 -1.48 7.66
C GLY A 263 38.02 -2.06 7.96
N ILE A 264 37.91 -3.39 8.10
CA ILE A 264 36.65 -4.06 8.49
C ILE A 264 36.24 -3.65 9.91
N ASP A 265 37.18 -3.67 10.87
CA ASP A 265 36.88 -3.26 12.25
C ASP A 265 36.47 -1.78 12.33
N LYS A 266 37.17 -0.90 11.61
CA LYS A 266 36.82 0.52 11.51
C LYS A 266 35.43 0.73 10.89
N ALA A 267 35.09 -0.04 9.86
CA ALA A 267 33.76 0.01 9.24
C ALA A 267 32.67 -0.41 10.24
N ILE A 268 32.89 -1.48 10.99
CA ILE A 268 31.95 -1.95 12.01
C ILE A 268 31.76 -0.91 13.12
N ASP A 269 32.85 -0.32 13.62
CA ASP A 269 32.77 0.72 14.67
C ASP A 269 32.00 1.96 14.20
N CYS A 270 32.17 2.36 12.93
CA CYS A 270 31.43 3.47 12.33
C CYS A 270 29.94 3.14 12.13
N ILE A 271 29.60 1.89 11.75
CA ILE A 271 28.20 1.44 11.71
C ILE A 271 27.59 1.51 13.11
N LEU A 272 28.28 0.98 14.12
CA LEU A 272 27.79 0.96 15.51
C LEU A 272 27.61 2.37 16.08
N SER A 273 28.54 3.30 15.81
CA SER A 273 28.39 4.70 16.24
C SER A 273 27.23 5.41 15.52
N THR A 274 26.94 5.04 14.28
CA THR A 274 25.83 5.59 13.50
C THR A 274 24.47 5.11 14.01
N ILE A 275 24.42 3.86 14.47
CA ILE A 275 23.21 3.19 14.98
C ILE A 275 22.96 3.51 16.47
N GLY A 276 24.02 3.63 17.28
CA GLY A 276 23.96 3.81 18.74
C GLY A 276 23.01 4.90 19.26
N PRO A 277 22.99 6.12 18.70
CA PRO A 277 22.09 7.19 19.12
C PRO A 277 20.59 6.88 18.89
N ILE A 278 20.29 5.99 17.95
CA ILE A 278 18.91 5.63 17.58
C ILE A 278 18.43 4.43 18.41
N MET A 279 19.36 3.63 18.94
CA MET A 279 19.09 2.46 19.80
C MET A 279 18.97 2.79 21.30
N GLY A 280 19.07 4.06 21.72
CA GLY A 280 19.37 4.47 23.10
C GLY A 280 18.69 3.67 24.22
N ASP A 281 19.48 3.26 25.24
CA ASP A 281 19.24 2.69 26.59
C ASP A 281 17.98 1.85 26.92
N GLY A 282 17.10 1.57 25.97
CA GLY A 282 15.97 0.67 26.08
C GLY A 282 16.25 -0.58 25.27
N GLY A 283 16.79 -1.61 25.92
CA GLY A 283 16.90 -2.94 25.33
C GLY A 283 15.57 -3.40 24.73
N CYS A 284 15.65 -4.24 23.70
CA CYS A 284 14.55 -4.85 22.97
C CYS A 284 13.44 -5.41 23.89
N SER A 285 12.51 -4.56 24.28
CA SER A 285 11.11 -4.93 24.47
C SER A 285 10.42 -4.54 23.18
N GLY A 286 9.73 -5.49 22.54
CA GLY A 286 9.13 -5.32 21.23
C GLY A 286 8.49 -3.96 21.03
N ILE A 287 8.72 -3.37 19.85
CA ILE A 287 8.04 -2.15 19.41
C ILE A 287 6.56 -2.49 19.30
N ASN A 288 5.87 -2.30 20.40
CA ASN A 288 4.44 -2.32 20.52
C ASN A 288 4.13 -1.25 21.58
N PRO A 289 3.88 0.00 21.20
CA PRO A 289 3.46 1.03 22.16
C PRO A 289 2.16 0.64 22.86
N ALA A 290 1.41 -0.35 22.33
CA ALA A 290 0.24 -0.96 22.95
C ALA A 290 0.56 -2.07 23.98
N ALA A 291 1.79 -2.58 24.08
CA ALA A 291 2.16 -3.60 25.07
C ALA A 291 2.69 -3.01 26.39
N ASN A 292 3.15 -1.76 26.38
CA ASN A 292 3.55 -1.05 27.62
C ASN A 292 2.36 -0.41 28.36
N VAL A 293 1.11 -0.77 28.00
CA VAL A 293 -0.12 -0.28 28.64
C VAL A 293 -0.43 -1.05 29.94
N GLU A 294 0.15 -2.22 30.17
CA GLU A 294 -0.03 -3.00 31.41
C GLU A 294 0.95 -2.61 32.53
N LYS A 295 1.10 -1.30 32.80
CA LYS A 295 1.60 -0.83 34.09
C LYS A 295 0.44 -0.30 34.93
N PRO A 296 0.43 -0.50 36.26
CA PRO A 296 -0.64 -0.01 37.13
C PRO A 296 -0.82 1.51 37.12
N GLU A 297 0.13 2.28 36.58
CA GLU A 297 0.06 3.75 36.47
C GLU A 297 -0.83 4.24 35.30
N THR A 298 -0.94 3.50 34.20
CA THR A 298 -1.79 3.88 33.04
C THR A 298 -3.27 3.78 33.37
N GLY A 299 -3.67 2.78 34.18
CA GLY A 299 -5.07 2.59 34.59
C GLY A 299 -5.60 3.74 35.46
N VAL A 300 -4.77 4.32 36.33
CA VAL A 300 -5.15 5.46 37.19
C VAL A 300 -5.25 6.75 36.36
N CYS A 301 -4.45 6.90 35.31
CA CYS A 301 -4.47 8.06 34.41
C CYS A 301 -5.63 8.02 33.40
N LEU A 302 -5.98 6.84 32.87
CA LEU A 302 -7.15 6.66 32.00
C LEU A 302 -8.45 6.94 32.73
N ALA A 303 -8.58 6.50 33.99
CA ALA A 303 -9.75 6.76 34.83
C ALA A 303 -10.00 8.27 35.05
N LYS A 304 -8.93 9.08 35.12
CA LYS A 304 -9.05 10.56 35.23
C LYS A 304 -9.61 11.19 33.96
N ILE A 305 -9.14 10.78 32.77
CA ILE A 305 -9.72 11.25 31.51
C ILE A 305 -11.19 10.84 31.43
N GLN A 306 -11.51 9.56 31.67
CA GLN A 306 -12.87 9.03 31.62
C GLN A 306 -13.84 9.83 32.49
N SER A 307 -13.43 10.21 33.71
CA SER A 307 -14.26 11.05 34.61
C SER A 307 -14.54 12.47 34.09
N THR A 308 -13.82 12.91 33.06
CA THR A 308 -13.88 14.25 32.47
C THR A 308 -14.47 14.25 31.05
N LEU A 309 -14.76 13.07 30.48
CA LEU A 309 -15.35 12.95 29.15
C LEU A 309 -16.83 13.32 29.17
N GLN A 310 -17.25 14.06 28.15
CA GLN A 310 -18.67 14.27 27.85
C GLN A 310 -19.07 13.26 26.77
N GLU A 311 -19.88 12.27 27.14
CA GLU A 311 -20.41 11.27 26.24
C GLU A 311 -21.78 11.68 25.72
N SER A 312 -22.01 11.50 24.42
CA SER A 312 -23.31 11.70 23.78
C SER A 312 -23.57 10.58 22.78
N VAL A 313 -24.80 10.08 22.73
CA VAL A 313 -25.22 9.01 21.81
C VAL A 313 -26.21 9.59 20.81
N ILE A 314 -25.95 9.35 19.52
CA ILE A 314 -26.75 9.87 18.41
C ILE A 314 -27.04 8.70 17.44
N SER A 315 -28.30 8.56 17.01
CA SER A 315 -28.67 7.63 15.94
C SER A 315 -28.46 8.26 14.56
N LEU A 316 -28.02 7.46 13.59
CA LEU A 316 -27.93 7.86 12.17
C LEU A 316 -29.30 7.92 11.46
N SER A 317 -30.40 7.50 12.10
CA SER A 317 -31.76 7.54 11.53
C SER A 317 -32.51 8.83 11.91
N GLU A 318 -32.82 9.63 10.87
CA GLU A 318 -33.82 10.72 10.82
C GLU A 318 -34.02 11.59 12.07
N GLN A 319 -32.93 12.17 12.58
CA GLN A 319 -32.89 13.52 13.14
C GLN A 319 -31.42 13.86 13.36
N ILE A 320 -30.77 14.34 12.30
CA ILE A 320 -29.46 15.00 12.41
C ILE A 320 -29.69 16.18 13.34
N VAL A 321 -29.27 16.02 14.60
CA VAL A 321 -29.37 17.03 15.64
C VAL A 321 -28.81 18.31 15.04
N SER A 322 -29.73 19.25 14.91
CA SER A 322 -29.52 20.64 14.60
C SER A 322 -28.33 21.20 15.37
N GLY A 323 -27.35 21.70 14.63
CA GLY A 323 -26.34 22.61 15.14
C GLY A 323 -24.98 22.39 14.50
N PRO A 324 -24.38 23.36 13.78
CA PRO A 324 -22.95 23.56 13.98
C PRO A 324 -22.69 23.58 15.49
N ILE A 325 -21.60 22.98 15.96
CA ILE A 325 -21.11 23.27 17.31
C ILE A 325 -21.13 24.80 17.45
N ALA A 326 -21.67 25.28 18.56
CA ALA A 326 -22.16 26.66 18.83
C ALA A 326 -21.17 27.82 18.56
N ASP A 327 -20.00 27.55 18.00
CA ASP A 327 -18.90 28.48 17.77
C ASP A 327 -18.61 28.81 16.28
N GLY A 328 -19.23 28.14 15.30
CA GLY A 328 -18.99 28.41 13.87
C GLY A 328 -17.55 28.12 13.38
N LYS A 329 -16.76 27.39 14.17
CA LYS A 329 -15.38 27.00 13.84
C LYS A 329 -15.36 25.87 12.80
N PRO A 330 -14.37 25.84 11.90
CA PRO A 330 -14.23 24.76 10.93
C PRO A 330 -13.86 23.43 11.61
N GLU A 331 -14.35 22.30 11.07
CA GLU A 331 -14.03 20.96 11.55
C GLU A 331 -12.96 20.29 10.68
N PHE A 332 -11.92 19.76 11.32
CA PHE A 332 -10.87 18.98 10.68
C PHE A 332 -10.97 17.54 11.16
N TRP A 333 -11.06 16.59 10.24
CA TRP A 333 -11.23 15.18 10.57
C TRP A 333 -9.96 14.39 10.26
N ILE A 334 -9.62 13.46 11.15
CA ILE A 334 -8.70 12.36 10.86
C ILE A 334 -9.46 11.05 10.93
N ILE A 335 -9.17 10.13 10.00
CA ILE A 335 -9.67 8.75 10.04
C ILE A 335 -8.68 7.94 10.86
N ALA A 336 -9.08 7.53 12.06
CA ALA A 336 -8.28 6.71 12.95
C ALA A 336 -8.46 5.23 12.56
N GLU A 337 -7.43 4.67 11.93
CA GLU A 337 -7.43 3.27 11.49
C GLU A 337 -7.21 2.31 12.66
N ARG A 338 -7.83 1.14 12.55
CA ARG A 338 -7.73 0.06 13.53
C ARG A 338 -7.32 -1.22 12.86
N HIS A 339 -6.33 -1.87 13.44
CA HIS A 339 -5.73 -3.13 13.01
C HIS A 339 -5.77 -4.11 14.19
N THR A 340 -6.10 -5.38 13.94
CA THR A 340 -6.31 -6.41 14.99
C THR A 340 -7.16 -5.99 16.22
N GLY A 341 -8.09 -5.04 16.04
CA GLY A 341 -8.98 -4.53 17.10
C GLY A 341 -8.34 -3.48 18.01
N ARG A 342 -7.20 -2.90 17.62
CA ARG A 342 -6.53 -1.79 18.32
C ARG A 342 -6.28 -0.63 17.35
N LEU A 343 -6.13 0.58 17.89
CA LEU A 343 -5.67 1.74 17.12
C LEU A 343 -4.25 1.53 16.58
N ASP A 344 -4.06 1.81 15.28
CA ASP A 344 -2.74 1.82 14.68
C ASP A 344 -1.95 3.06 15.14
N LEU A 345 -0.63 2.94 15.23
CA LEU A 345 0.30 4.04 15.47
C LEU A 345 0.05 5.23 14.54
N VAL A 346 -0.29 4.95 13.27
CA VAL A 346 -0.51 5.97 12.24
C VAL A 346 -1.65 6.94 12.62
N ALA A 347 -2.64 6.50 13.40
CA ALA A 347 -3.70 7.39 13.89
C ALA A 347 -3.14 8.54 14.76
N PHE A 348 -2.14 8.24 15.61
CA PHE A 348 -1.51 9.24 16.46
C PHE A 348 -0.55 10.15 15.69
N GLU A 349 0.10 9.65 14.65
CA GLU A 349 0.91 10.46 13.74
C GLU A 349 0.04 11.45 12.94
N LEU A 350 -1.13 10.98 12.47
CA LEU A 350 -2.13 11.83 11.82
C LEU A 350 -2.64 12.92 12.76
N LEU A 351 -2.92 12.59 14.03
CA LEU A 351 -3.30 13.57 15.05
C LEU A 351 -2.22 14.63 15.25
N ALA A 352 -0.95 14.22 15.36
CA ALA A 352 0.17 15.15 15.49
C ALA A 352 0.24 16.15 14.32
N ARG A 353 0.05 15.65 13.09
CA ARG A 353 0.01 16.49 11.89
C ARG A 353 -1.21 17.41 11.87
N ALA A 354 -2.38 16.86 12.17
CA ALA A 354 -3.64 17.57 12.10
C ALA A 354 -3.78 18.63 13.20
N ARG A 355 -3.19 18.42 14.37
CA ARG A 355 -3.20 19.38 15.49
C ARG A 355 -2.55 20.70 15.11
N SER A 356 -1.36 20.65 14.51
CA SER A 356 -0.65 21.84 14.02
C SER A 356 -1.47 22.60 12.96
N LEU A 357 -2.15 21.88 12.06
CA LEU A 357 -3.04 22.47 11.05
C LEU A 357 -4.30 23.07 11.66
N ALA A 358 -4.89 22.40 12.64
CA ALA A 358 -6.08 22.87 13.32
C ALA A 358 -5.79 24.12 14.15
N ASP A 359 -4.65 24.17 14.85
CA ASP A 359 -4.23 25.32 15.66
C ASP A 359 -3.95 26.56 14.79
N SER A 360 -3.27 26.38 13.65
CA SER A 360 -3.02 27.48 12.70
C SER A 360 -4.31 28.02 12.05
N ARG A 361 -5.31 27.16 11.83
CA ARG A 361 -6.60 27.55 11.23
C ARG A 361 -7.64 28.01 12.25
N GLY A 362 -7.47 27.70 13.53
CA GLY A 362 -8.50 27.84 14.57
C GLY A 362 -9.64 26.81 14.44
N ALA A 363 -9.34 25.62 13.94
CA ALA A 363 -10.30 24.53 13.69
C ALA A 363 -10.43 23.59 14.90
N ILE A 364 -11.57 22.88 14.97
CA ILE A 364 -11.79 21.79 15.93
C ILE A 364 -11.28 20.49 15.29
N LEU A 365 -10.38 19.79 15.98
CA LEU A 365 -9.82 18.53 15.52
C LEU A 365 -10.67 17.35 16.01
N MET A 366 -11.21 16.58 15.07
CA MET A 366 -12.00 15.39 15.34
C MET A 366 -11.33 14.12 14.84
N ALA A 367 -11.32 13.08 15.67
CA ALA A 367 -10.93 11.73 15.26
C ALA A 367 -12.17 10.88 14.99
N ILE A 368 -12.24 10.26 13.82
CA ILE A 368 -13.31 9.32 13.47
C ILE A 368 -12.76 7.91 13.57
N VAL A 369 -13.42 7.09 14.39
CA VAL A 369 -13.15 5.67 14.55
C VAL A 369 -14.36 4.90 14.02
N ILE A 370 -14.12 3.91 13.14
CA ILE A 370 -15.18 3.08 12.56
C ILE A 370 -15.04 1.65 13.09
N GLY A 371 -16.16 1.02 13.45
CA GLY A 371 -16.22 -0.33 13.96
C GLY A 371 -16.34 -0.38 15.50
N SER A 372 -16.22 -1.57 16.08
CA SER A 372 -16.41 -1.78 17.53
C SER A 372 -15.24 -1.23 18.34
N SER A 373 -15.33 0.01 18.79
CA SER A 373 -14.25 0.71 19.52
C SER A 373 -14.56 0.83 20.99
N SER A 374 -13.54 1.00 21.83
CA SER A 374 -13.74 1.23 23.26
C SER A 374 -13.63 2.72 23.62
N THR A 375 -14.29 3.12 24.69
CA THR A 375 -14.13 4.47 25.26
C THR A 375 -12.67 4.77 25.64
N ASP A 376 -11.87 3.74 25.94
CA ASP A 376 -10.44 3.87 26.23
C ASP A 376 -9.62 4.31 25.00
N GLU A 377 -9.94 3.76 23.82
CA GLU A 377 -9.32 4.19 22.57
C GLU A 377 -9.64 5.66 22.28
N ALA A 378 -10.88 6.09 22.53
CA ALA A 378 -11.28 7.49 22.39
C ALA A 378 -10.53 8.41 23.38
N ALA A 379 -10.39 8.00 24.64
CA ALA A 379 -9.63 8.74 25.65
C ALA A 379 -8.16 8.93 25.23
N MET A 380 -7.54 7.90 24.65
CA MET A 380 -6.18 7.99 24.12
C MET A 380 -6.06 8.96 22.95
N LEU A 381 -7.01 8.95 22.00
CA LEU A 381 -7.01 9.91 20.88
C LEU A 381 -7.12 11.37 21.38
N ILE A 382 -7.90 11.61 22.42
CA ILE A 382 -8.02 12.94 23.07
C ILE A 382 -6.70 13.32 23.74
N ALA A 383 -6.09 12.41 24.49
CA ALA A 383 -4.79 12.66 25.13
C ALA A 383 -3.70 13.03 24.12
N HIS A 384 -3.76 12.48 22.91
CA HIS A 384 -2.82 12.77 21.83
C HIS A 384 -3.18 13.97 20.95
N GLY A 385 -4.25 14.72 21.28
CA GLY A 385 -4.53 16.05 20.72
C GLY A 385 -5.88 16.23 20.03
N ALA A 386 -6.75 15.21 19.97
CA ALA A 386 -8.11 15.36 19.47
C ALA A 386 -8.96 16.20 20.44
N ASP A 387 -9.81 17.08 19.90
CA ASP A 387 -10.79 17.85 20.69
C ASP A 387 -12.09 17.05 20.87
N SER A 388 -12.47 16.29 19.84
CA SER A 388 -13.62 15.40 19.85
C SER A 388 -13.30 14.06 19.17
N VAL A 389 -13.99 13.00 19.58
CA VAL A 389 -13.89 11.68 18.95
C VAL A 389 -15.29 11.22 18.55
N ILE A 390 -15.45 10.79 17.30
CA ILE A 390 -16.69 10.20 16.79
C ILE A 390 -16.47 8.70 16.61
N LEU A 391 -17.23 7.91 17.36
CA LEU A 391 -17.22 6.46 17.29
C LEU A 391 -18.42 6.00 16.47
N VAL A 392 -18.17 5.43 15.29
CA VAL A 392 -19.22 4.94 14.39
C VAL A 392 -19.35 3.42 14.56
N GLU A 393 -20.40 3.00 15.25
CA GLU A 393 -20.56 1.64 15.74
C GLU A 393 -21.70 0.91 15.02
N SER A 394 -21.38 -0.26 14.44
CA SER A 394 -22.34 -1.22 13.89
C SER A 394 -21.69 -2.60 13.75
N PRO A 395 -22.41 -3.72 13.95
CA PRO A 395 -21.87 -5.06 13.73
C PRO A 395 -21.31 -5.27 12.32
N SER A 396 -21.91 -4.63 11.31
CA SER A 396 -21.49 -4.74 9.90
C SER A 396 -20.21 -3.95 9.59
N LEU A 397 -19.75 -3.09 10.50
CA LEU A 397 -18.54 -2.26 10.35
C LEU A 397 -17.32 -2.86 11.06
N LYS A 398 -17.45 -4.08 11.62
CA LYS A 398 -16.35 -4.77 12.31
C LYS A 398 -15.17 -5.01 11.37
N ASP A 399 -15.44 -5.50 10.17
CA ASP A 399 -14.43 -5.75 9.16
C ASP A 399 -14.36 -4.59 8.17
N PHE A 400 -13.16 -4.34 7.62
CA PHE A 400 -13.01 -3.31 6.59
C PHE A 400 -13.67 -3.76 5.28
N VAL A 401 -14.79 -3.11 4.97
CA VAL A 401 -15.47 -3.18 3.67
C VAL A 401 -15.64 -1.75 3.18
N CYS A 402 -14.94 -1.42 2.09
CA CYS A 402 -14.81 -0.05 1.59
C CYS A 402 -16.17 0.64 1.41
N GLU A 403 -17.14 -0.07 0.84
CA GLU A 403 -18.45 0.48 0.49
C GLU A 403 -19.27 0.83 1.75
N LEU A 404 -19.18 0.00 2.78
CA LEU A 404 -19.88 0.20 4.05
C LEU A 404 -19.26 1.37 4.83
N TRP A 405 -17.93 1.37 4.97
CA TRP A 405 -17.21 2.45 5.64
C TRP A 405 -17.38 3.78 4.91
N SER A 406 -17.31 3.77 3.57
CA SER A 406 -17.56 4.96 2.75
C SER A 406 -18.99 5.45 2.89
N LYS A 407 -20.00 4.57 2.96
CA LYS A 407 -21.41 4.95 3.15
C LYS A 407 -21.61 5.66 4.49
N ALA A 408 -21.03 5.14 5.57
CA ALA A 408 -21.12 5.75 6.90
C ALA A 408 -20.42 7.14 6.92
N LEU A 409 -19.20 7.22 6.40
CA LEU A 409 -18.46 8.48 6.31
C LEU A 409 -19.13 9.52 5.42
N PHE A 410 -19.72 9.11 4.30
CA PHE A 410 -20.44 9.99 3.39
C PHE A 410 -21.63 10.64 4.09
N LYS A 411 -22.47 9.86 4.79
CA LYS A 411 -23.59 10.39 5.57
C LYS A 411 -23.12 11.40 6.62
N LEU A 412 -22.07 11.06 7.36
CA LEU A 412 -21.50 11.92 8.40
C LEU A 412 -20.96 13.22 7.80
N ALA A 413 -20.19 13.14 6.71
CA ALA A 413 -19.61 14.29 6.03
C ALA A 413 -20.67 15.22 5.43
N CYS A 414 -21.76 14.68 4.87
CA CYS A 414 -22.89 15.50 4.39
C CYS A 414 -23.61 16.23 5.54
N ALA A 415 -23.71 15.59 6.71
CA ALA A 415 -24.37 16.17 7.87
C ALA A 415 -23.54 17.28 8.53
N ARG A 416 -22.25 17.04 8.76
CA ARG A 416 -21.36 17.94 9.54
C ARG A 416 -20.52 18.90 8.68
N LYS A 417 -20.37 18.62 7.39
CA LYS A 417 -19.65 19.44 6.40
C LYS A 417 -18.24 19.85 6.87
N PRO A 418 -17.33 18.87 7.14
CA PRO A 418 -15.96 19.18 7.53
C PRO A 418 -15.21 19.99 6.46
N GLU A 419 -14.25 20.81 6.89
CA GLU A 419 -13.41 21.57 5.97
C GLU A 419 -12.26 20.71 5.42
N VAL A 420 -11.70 19.81 6.24
CA VAL A 420 -10.58 18.93 5.90
C VAL A 420 -10.85 17.50 6.38
N ILE A 421 -10.51 16.50 5.57
CA ILE A 421 -10.47 15.08 5.99
C ILE A 421 -9.10 14.50 5.64
N LEU A 422 -8.39 13.96 6.62
CA LEU A 422 -7.11 13.29 6.47
C LEU A 422 -7.25 11.80 6.77
N GLY A 423 -6.63 10.97 5.92
CA GLY A 423 -6.50 9.53 6.14
C GLY A 423 -5.04 9.10 6.05
N ALA A 424 -4.74 7.88 6.48
CA ALA A 424 -3.42 7.31 6.28
C ALA A 424 -3.25 6.87 4.81
N ALA A 425 -2.02 6.79 4.32
CA ALA A 425 -1.72 6.20 3.01
C ALA A 425 -1.43 4.69 3.10
N THR A 426 -2.15 3.98 3.97
CA THR A 426 -2.18 2.51 4.13
C THR A 426 -3.03 1.85 3.02
N THR A 427 -3.08 0.52 2.98
CA THR A 427 -3.96 -0.23 2.08
C THR A 427 -5.41 0.19 2.28
N THR A 428 -5.87 0.30 3.54
CA THR A 428 -7.20 0.79 3.93
C THR A 428 -7.45 2.20 3.45
N GLY A 429 -6.59 3.16 3.81
CA GLY A 429 -6.78 4.57 3.46
C GLY A 429 -6.65 4.84 1.96
N ARG A 430 -5.76 4.13 1.25
CA ARG A 430 -5.64 4.20 -0.22
C ARG A 430 -6.81 3.58 -0.96
N THR A 431 -7.60 2.70 -0.33
CA THR A 431 -8.90 2.25 -0.89
C THR A 431 -10.02 3.24 -0.55
N LEU A 432 -10.18 3.55 0.73
CA LEU A 432 -11.35 4.24 1.27
C LEU A 432 -11.42 5.70 0.85
N MET A 433 -10.31 6.43 0.96
CA MET A 433 -10.26 7.87 0.72
C MET A 433 -10.59 8.24 -0.73
N PRO A 434 -10.02 7.60 -1.78
CA PRO A 434 -10.41 7.91 -3.16
C PRO A 434 -11.85 7.50 -3.49
N TYR A 435 -12.32 6.38 -2.92
CA TYR A 435 -13.71 5.96 -3.07
C TYR A 435 -14.66 7.00 -2.47
N LEU A 436 -14.37 7.50 -1.25
CA LEU A 436 -15.14 8.56 -0.60
C LEU A 436 -15.05 9.91 -1.33
N ALA A 437 -13.86 10.31 -1.79
CA ALA A 437 -13.65 11.57 -2.51
C ALA A 437 -14.47 11.63 -3.82
N ALA A 438 -14.55 10.50 -4.54
CA ALA A 438 -15.40 10.36 -5.71
C ALA A 438 -16.88 10.61 -5.36
N LYS A 439 -17.41 9.99 -4.28
CA LYS A 439 -18.80 10.22 -3.81
C LYS A 439 -19.07 11.65 -3.36
N LEU A 440 -18.13 12.26 -2.64
CA LEU A 440 -18.28 13.62 -2.14
C LEU A 440 -18.11 14.69 -3.23
N GLY A 441 -17.59 14.31 -4.42
CA GLY A 441 -17.32 15.26 -5.49
C GLY A 441 -16.18 16.22 -5.16
N THR A 442 -15.14 15.74 -4.47
CA THR A 442 -14.00 16.59 -4.03
C THR A 442 -12.65 15.98 -4.40
N GLY A 443 -11.62 16.81 -4.27
CA GLY A 443 -10.23 16.47 -4.60
C GLY A 443 -9.52 15.73 -3.48
N LEU A 444 -8.64 14.79 -3.85
CA LEU A 444 -7.81 14.02 -2.95
C LEU A 444 -6.34 14.04 -3.38
N THR A 445 -5.45 14.51 -2.51
CA THR A 445 -4.00 14.41 -2.74
C THR A 445 -3.44 13.19 -2.02
N ALA A 446 -2.86 12.24 -2.76
CA ALA A 446 -2.33 10.99 -2.19
C ALA A 446 -0.93 11.15 -1.59
N ASP A 447 -0.64 10.40 -0.53
CA ASP A 447 0.70 10.15 0.01
C ASP A 447 1.51 11.42 0.31
N CYS A 448 0.85 12.37 1.00
CA CYS A 448 1.46 13.64 1.39
C CYS A 448 2.52 13.43 2.46
N THR A 449 3.66 14.13 2.32
CA THR A 449 4.74 14.13 3.31
C THR A 449 4.72 15.39 4.16
N GLU A 450 4.20 16.49 3.60
CA GLU A 450 4.07 17.78 4.29
C GLU A 450 2.69 18.36 4.02
N LEU A 451 2.12 18.97 5.05
CA LEU A 451 0.84 19.67 5.00
C LEU A 451 1.01 21.02 5.71
N SER A 452 0.43 22.08 5.16
CA SER A 452 0.36 23.39 5.81
C SER A 452 -0.92 24.12 5.43
N ILE A 453 -1.30 25.15 6.20
CA ILE A 453 -2.43 26.02 5.89
C ILE A 453 -1.89 27.32 5.27
N GLU A 454 -2.43 27.71 4.13
CA GLU A 454 -2.12 29.00 3.49
C GLU A 454 -2.77 30.14 4.28
N GLU A 455 -1.95 31.01 4.89
CA GLU A 455 -2.43 32.09 5.78
C GLU A 455 -3.47 33.01 5.12
N SER A 456 -3.32 33.31 3.82
CA SER A 456 -4.20 34.24 3.11
C SER A 456 -5.56 33.65 2.74
N SER A 457 -5.64 32.33 2.48
CA SER A 457 -6.84 31.70 1.92
C SER A 457 -7.49 30.68 2.85
N GLY A 458 -6.78 30.22 3.88
CA GLY A 458 -7.17 29.11 4.74
C GLY A 458 -7.17 27.75 4.04
N LEU A 459 -6.65 27.67 2.80
CA LEU A 459 -6.59 26.41 2.05
C LEU A 459 -5.47 25.50 2.55
N LEU A 460 -5.71 24.20 2.44
CA LEU A 460 -4.73 23.17 2.76
C LEU A 460 -3.75 23.03 1.60
N LEU A 461 -2.48 23.33 1.87
CA LEU A 461 -1.36 23.07 0.98
C LEU A 461 -0.87 21.64 1.22
N GLN A 462 -0.98 20.81 0.18
CA GLN A 462 -0.73 19.39 0.24
C GLN A 462 0.52 19.06 -0.57
N THR A 463 1.64 18.85 0.10
CA THR A 463 2.92 18.58 -0.57
C THR A 463 3.19 17.09 -0.58
N ARG A 464 3.34 16.53 -1.78
CA ARG A 464 3.64 15.12 -1.99
C ARG A 464 4.82 14.92 -2.94
N PRO A 465 5.59 13.83 -2.77
CA PRO A 465 6.50 13.34 -3.79
C PRO A 465 5.72 12.80 -4.98
N ALA A 466 6.06 13.21 -6.19
CA ALA A 466 5.68 12.58 -7.45
C ALA A 466 6.96 12.14 -8.16
N ILE A 467 6.89 11.31 -9.20
CA ILE A 467 8.09 11.13 -10.01
C ILE A 467 9.09 10.09 -9.50
N GLY A 468 8.68 9.11 -8.70
CA GLY A 468 9.61 8.38 -7.80
C GLY A 468 10.27 9.31 -6.77
N GLY A 469 9.55 10.37 -6.39
CA GLY A 469 9.99 11.43 -5.49
C GLY A 469 10.80 12.57 -6.13
N ASN A 470 11.28 12.43 -7.36
CA ASN A 470 12.14 13.44 -8.00
C ASN A 470 11.50 14.81 -8.16
N ILE A 471 10.17 14.88 -8.02
CA ILE A 471 9.43 16.12 -7.99
C ILE A 471 8.65 16.17 -6.69
N MET A 472 8.71 17.29 -5.99
CA MET A 472 7.75 17.62 -4.96
C MET A 472 6.72 18.55 -5.56
N ALA A 473 5.44 18.18 -5.41
CA ALA A 473 4.33 18.97 -5.89
C ALA A 473 3.49 19.40 -4.69
N THR A 474 3.25 20.71 -4.56
CA THR A 474 2.27 21.27 -3.64
C THR A 474 0.96 21.48 -4.38
N ILE A 475 -0.09 20.83 -3.89
CA ILE A 475 -1.43 20.77 -4.49
C ILE A 475 -2.43 21.43 -3.54
N LYS A 476 -3.48 22.04 -4.08
CA LYS A 476 -4.61 22.56 -3.30
C LYS A 476 -5.95 22.22 -3.94
N THR A 477 -7.00 22.19 -3.13
CA THR A 477 -8.39 22.03 -3.55
C THR A 477 -9.15 23.33 -3.32
N ALA A 478 -9.13 24.23 -4.30
CA ALA A 478 -9.59 25.61 -4.10
C ALA A 478 -11.12 25.73 -3.94
N HIS A 479 -11.89 25.01 -4.75
CA HIS A 479 -13.34 25.24 -4.91
C HIS A 479 -14.23 24.13 -4.34
N HIS A 480 -13.65 23.01 -3.89
CA HIS A 480 -14.41 21.87 -3.38
C HIS A 480 -14.13 21.66 -1.89
N ARG A 481 -15.11 21.08 -1.18
CA ARG A 481 -15.02 20.70 0.22
C ARG A 481 -15.64 19.31 0.41
N PRO A 482 -15.12 18.51 1.36
CA PRO A 482 -13.92 18.75 2.18
C PRO A 482 -12.63 18.71 1.36
N GLN A 483 -11.56 19.36 1.84
CA GLN A 483 -10.22 19.19 1.29
C GLN A 483 -9.64 17.87 1.81
N MET A 484 -9.31 16.92 0.94
CA MET A 484 -8.91 15.58 1.37
C MET A 484 -7.44 15.28 1.04
N ALA A 485 -6.75 14.61 1.96
CA ALA A 485 -5.42 14.05 1.69
C ALA A 485 -5.23 12.69 2.37
N THR A 486 -4.44 11.82 1.75
CA THR A 486 -3.79 10.73 2.48
C THR A 486 -2.37 11.14 2.87
N VAL A 487 -1.96 10.81 4.08
CA VAL A 487 -0.65 11.16 4.64
C VAL A 487 0.21 9.93 4.76
N ARG A 488 1.49 10.05 4.39
CA ARG A 488 2.45 8.96 4.48
C ARG A 488 2.64 8.51 5.94
N PRO A 489 2.46 7.22 6.25
CA PRO A 489 2.83 6.65 7.55
C PRO A 489 4.29 6.93 7.91
N HIS A 490 4.57 7.07 9.19
CA HIS A 490 5.89 7.29 9.80
C HIS A 490 6.61 8.56 9.33
N SER A 491 5.86 9.51 8.79
CA SER A 491 6.38 10.82 8.38
C SER A 491 6.56 11.81 9.55
N ILE A 492 5.94 11.54 10.69
CA ILE A 492 6.01 12.36 11.92
C ILE A 492 5.88 11.47 13.14
N LYS A 493 6.52 11.87 14.26
CA LYS A 493 6.34 11.18 15.54
C LYS A 493 5.02 11.61 16.19
N PRO A 494 4.30 10.70 16.87
CA PRO A 494 3.15 11.08 17.69
C PRO A 494 3.48 12.15 18.73
N LEU A 495 2.50 12.99 19.07
CA LEU A 495 2.60 13.90 20.21
C LEU A 495 2.65 13.09 21.53
N PRO A 496 3.36 13.56 22.57
CA PRO A 496 3.28 12.93 23.88
C PRO A 496 1.84 13.02 24.42
N PRO A 497 1.34 12.00 25.13
CA PRO A 497 -0.02 12.01 25.67
C PRO A 497 -0.14 13.05 26.80
N ASP A 498 -1.18 13.89 26.73
CA ASP A 498 -1.58 14.81 27.78
C ASP A 498 -2.90 14.36 28.41
N PHE A 499 -2.79 13.67 29.55
CA PHE A 499 -3.95 13.15 30.29
C PHE A 499 -4.80 14.22 30.99
N GLY A 500 -4.40 15.50 30.93
CA GLY A 500 -5.19 16.62 31.43
C GLY A 500 -6.17 17.21 30.41
N ARG A 501 -6.08 16.82 29.12
CA ARG A 501 -6.96 17.34 28.07
C ARG A 501 -8.39 16.86 28.28
N LYS A 502 -9.33 17.78 28.03
CA LYS A 502 -10.77 17.50 28.01
C LYS A 502 -11.23 17.39 26.56
N GLY A 503 -12.07 16.41 26.27
CA GLY A 503 -12.66 16.22 24.95
C GLY A 503 -14.05 15.57 25.05
N SER A 504 -14.77 15.59 23.94
CA SER A 504 -16.12 15.01 23.83
C SER A 504 -16.10 13.72 23.01
N VAL A 505 -16.82 12.70 23.45
CA VAL A 505 -17.01 11.46 22.71
C VAL A 505 -18.45 11.40 22.19
N ILE A 506 -18.59 11.17 20.89
CA ILE A 506 -19.87 11.09 20.20
C ILE A 506 -20.02 9.68 19.65
N HIS A 507 -20.93 8.91 20.24
CA HIS A 507 -21.30 7.59 19.75
C HIS A 507 -22.36 7.74 18.68
N VAL A 508 -22.05 7.25 17.48
CA VAL A 508 -22.92 7.27 16.33
C VAL A 508 -23.30 5.83 16.00
N ILE A 509 -24.54 5.47 16.30
CA ILE A 509 -25.06 4.12 16.02
C ILE A 509 -25.65 4.13 14.61
N ASP A 510 -25.06 3.33 13.70
CA ASP A 510 -25.63 3.14 12.36
C ASP A 510 -26.72 2.08 12.39
N ASP A 511 -27.94 2.51 12.67
CA ASP A 511 -29.13 1.67 12.70
C ASP A 511 -29.65 1.31 11.28
N SER A 512 -29.00 1.82 10.21
CA SER A 512 -29.41 1.52 8.83
C SER A 512 -29.16 0.07 8.38
N SER A 513 -28.73 -0.79 9.30
CA SER A 513 -28.79 -2.25 9.19
C SER A 513 -30.19 -2.84 9.44
N SER A 514 -31.20 -2.07 9.90
CA SER A 514 -32.56 -2.60 10.08
C SER A 514 -33.25 -3.01 8.78
N ASP A 515 -32.86 -2.44 7.64
CA ASP A 515 -33.33 -2.85 6.31
C ASP A 515 -32.60 -4.10 5.77
N LEU A 516 -31.52 -4.52 6.41
CA LEU A 516 -30.77 -5.74 6.10
C LEU A 516 -30.89 -6.70 7.28
N ARG A 517 -32.01 -7.41 7.34
CA ARG A 517 -32.23 -8.48 8.33
C ARG A 517 -31.02 -9.42 8.36
N ILE A 518 -30.53 -9.68 9.56
CA ILE A 518 -29.34 -10.47 9.92
C ILE A 518 -29.39 -11.94 9.41
N SER A 519 -30.46 -12.36 8.75
CA SER A 519 -30.53 -13.64 8.00
C SER A 519 -29.72 -13.65 6.70
N ASP A 520 -29.32 -12.49 6.16
CA ASP A 520 -28.79 -12.36 4.80
C ASP A 520 -27.27 -12.09 4.75
N SER A 521 -26.48 -12.74 5.60
CA SER A 521 -25.00 -12.78 5.48
C SER A 521 -24.55 -13.24 4.07
N LEU A 522 -25.40 -13.97 3.35
CA LEU A 522 -25.21 -14.36 1.94
C LEU A 522 -25.52 -13.25 0.91
N ALA A 523 -26.08 -12.10 1.30
CA ALA A 523 -26.51 -11.05 0.38
C ALA A 523 -25.44 -9.97 0.13
N LEU A 524 -24.49 -9.74 1.05
CA LEU A 524 -23.49 -8.69 0.88
C LEU A 524 -22.64 -8.90 -0.38
N PRO A 525 -22.35 -7.84 -1.17
CA PRO A 525 -21.47 -7.94 -2.33
C PRO A 525 -20.04 -8.34 -1.99
N VAL A 526 -19.59 -8.08 -0.76
CA VAL A 526 -18.25 -8.40 -0.25
C VAL A 526 -18.39 -9.05 1.11
N GLN A 527 -17.63 -10.12 1.33
CA GLN A 527 -17.56 -10.84 2.59
C GLN A 527 -16.11 -11.15 2.94
N VAL A 528 -15.65 -10.68 4.09
CA VAL A 528 -14.33 -11.05 4.62
C VAL A 528 -14.40 -12.47 5.19
N LEU A 529 -13.50 -13.35 4.74
CA LEU A 529 -13.47 -14.76 5.11
C LEU A 529 -12.45 -15.04 6.22
N ALA A 530 -11.23 -14.51 6.07
CA ALA A 530 -10.13 -14.74 7.02
C ALA A 530 -9.02 -13.68 6.90
N LEU A 531 -8.29 -13.48 7.99
CA LEU A 531 -7.03 -12.72 8.04
C LEU A 531 -5.88 -13.69 8.38
N GLU A 532 -4.85 -13.71 7.55
CA GLU A 532 -3.63 -14.50 7.69
C GLU A 532 -2.48 -13.59 8.16
N SER A 533 -2.37 -13.35 9.48
CA SER A 533 -1.48 -12.35 10.06
C SER A 533 -0.06 -12.83 10.42
N ASN A 534 0.23 -14.13 10.26
CA ASN A 534 1.53 -14.74 10.62
C ASN A 534 2.06 -15.64 9.50
N VAL A 535 2.07 -15.13 8.27
CA VAL A 535 2.70 -15.85 7.17
C VAL A 535 4.21 -15.80 7.39
N LYS A 536 4.85 -16.99 7.52
CA LYS A 536 6.32 -17.10 7.51
C LYS A 536 6.81 -16.34 6.27
N ASP A 537 7.61 -15.29 6.44
CA ASP A 537 8.08 -14.35 5.40
C ASP A 537 7.20 -13.10 5.11
N PHE A 538 6.35 -12.63 6.03
CA PHE A 538 5.74 -11.30 5.91
C PHE A 538 6.28 -10.34 6.99
N GLU A 539 6.94 -9.26 6.57
CA GLU A 539 7.39 -8.18 7.45
C GLU A 539 6.88 -6.83 6.92
N ASN A 540 6.35 -5.98 7.81
CA ASN A 540 5.89 -4.65 7.46
C ASN A 540 7.07 -3.68 7.25
N LEU A 541 7.58 -3.66 6.03
CA LEU A 541 8.68 -2.78 5.61
C LEU A 541 8.36 -1.27 5.69
N GLU A 542 7.12 -0.88 5.41
CA GLU A 542 6.73 0.53 5.38
C GLU A 542 6.70 1.14 6.79
N GLY A 543 6.45 0.31 7.81
CA GLY A 543 6.49 0.68 9.22
C GLY A 543 7.79 0.46 9.97
N ALA A 544 8.82 -0.06 9.30
CA ALA A 544 10.08 -0.40 9.96
C ALA A 544 10.96 0.84 10.19
N SER A 545 11.39 1.05 11.44
CA SER A 545 12.35 2.11 11.79
C SER A 545 13.76 1.82 11.25
N ILE A 546 14.14 0.53 11.19
CA ILE A 546 15.39 0.05 10.62
C ILE A 546 15.05 -0.98 9.55
N VAL A 547 15.65 -0.85 8.37
CA VAL A 547 15.51 -1.82 7.28
C VAL A 547 16.88 -2.30 6.84
N VAL A 548 17.09 -3.61 6.79
CA VAL A 548 18.30 -4.26 6.27
C VAL A 548 17.94 -4.94 4.95
N ALA A 549 18.54 -4.50 3.85
CA ALA A 549 18.15 -4.92 2.51
C ALA A 549 19.24 -5.68 1.74
N GLY A 550 18.83 -6.75 1.07
CA GLY A 550 19.69 -7.63 0.27
C GLY A 550 19.52 -7.47 -1.25
N GLY A 551 20.65 -7.33 -1.96
CA GLY A 551 20.69 -7.21 -3.42
C GLY A 551 21.19 -8.44 -4.17
N ARG A 552 21.35 -8.27 -5.49
CA ARG A 552 21.97 -9.26 -6.39
C ARG A 552 23.34 -9.74 -5.89
N GLY A 553 24.08 -8.89 -5.17
CA GLY A 553 25.39 -9.21 -4.60
C GLY A 553 25.39 -10.40 -3.63
N LEU A 554 24.24 -10.81 -3.10
CA LEU A 554 24.12 -12.01 -2.26
C LEU A 554 24.31 -13.34 -3.03
N LYS A 555 24.23 -13.32 -4.37
CA LYS A 555 24.44 -14.46 -5.30
C LYS A 555 23.47 -15.65 -5.17
N LYS A 556 22.97 -15.99 -3.98
CA LYS A 556 22.08 -17.14 -3.70
C LYS A 556 21.00 -16.79 -2.68
N ALA A 557 19.86 -17.48 -2.74
CA ALA A 557 18.76 -17.35 -1.77
C ALA A 557 19.20 -17.68 -0.33
N ASP A 558 20.00 -18.73 -0.12
CA ASP A 558 20.47 -19.15 1.21
C ASP A 558 21.27 -18.07 1.95
N ASN A 559 21.86 -17.12 1.21
CA ASN A 559 22.64 -16.02 1.78
C ASN A 559 21.76 -14.90 2.35
N PHE A 560 20.45 -14.89 2.08
CA PHE A 560 19.52 -13.99 2.77
C PHE A 560 19.46 -14.23 4.27
N LYS A 561 19.95 -15.37 4.77
CA LYS A 561 20.12 -15.61 6.21
C LYS A 561 20.94 -14.51 6.90
N PHE A 562 21.99 -14.00 6.25
CA PHE A 562 22.84 -12.94 6.84
C PHE A 562 22.08 -11.63 7.00
N ILE A 563 21.17 -11.32 6.08
CA ILE A 563 20.31 -10.15 6.16
C ILE A 563 19.27 -10.32 7.26
N ARG A 564 18.64 -11.50 7.33
CA ARG A 564 17.66 -11.83 8.38
C ARG A 564 18.29 -11.80 9.78
N ASP A 565 19.48 -12.37 9.94
CA ASP A 565 20.20 -12.39 11.23
C ASP A 565 20.55 -10.98 11.71
N LEU A 566 20.98 -10.10 10.80
CA LEU A 566 21.29 -8.71 11.11
C LEU A 566 20.02 -7.90 11.40
N ALA A 567 18.96 -8.08 10.61
CA ALA A 567 17.67 -7.43 10.85
C ALA A 567 17.10 -7.81 12.22
N LEU A 568 17.12 -9.10 12.56
CA LEU A 568 16.69 -9.61 13.86
C LEU A 568 17.51 -9.03 15.01
N ALA A 569 18.84 -8.94 14.86
CA ALA A 569 19.72 -8.36 15.87
C ALA A 569 19.47 -6.85 16.09
N LEU A 570 19.00 -6.14 15.07
CA LEU A 570 18.68 -4.72 15.14
C LEU A 570 17.20 -4.45 15.49
N GLY A 571 16.35 -5.48 15.57
CA GLY A 571 14.90 -5.31 15.65
C GLY A 571 14.29 -4.62 14.42
N GLY A 572 14.94 -4.75 13.27
CA GLY A 572 14.53 -4.16 12.01
C GLY A 572 13.84 -5.16 11.07
N ALA A 573 13.39 -4.66 9.91
CA ALA A 573 12.78 -5.46 8.87
C ALA A 573 13.75 -5.76 7.71
N VAL A 574 13.47 -6.83 6.98
CA VAL A 574 14.24 -7.33 5.84
C VAL A 574 13.69 -6.73 4.55
N GLY A 575 14.56 -6.05 3.81
CA GLY A 575 14.27 -5.52 2.47
C GLY A 575 14.98 -6.29 1.37
N ALA A 576 14.58 -6.04 0.12
CA ALA A 576 15.20 -6.64 -1.05
C ALA A 576 15.12 -5.74 -2.28
N SER A 577 16.14 -5.83 -3.14
CA SER A 577 16.06 -5.25 -4.49
C SER A 577 15.11 -6.05 -5.39
N ARG A 578 14.58 -5.43 -6.44
CA ARG A 578 13.74 -6.09 -7.46
C ARG A 578 14.40 -7.36 -8.01
N GLU A 579 15.69 -7.32 -8.32
CA GLU A 579 16.46 -8.44 -8.85
C GLU A 579 16.45 -9.66 -7.92
N SER A 580 16.41 -9.45 -6.60
CA SER A 580 16.32 -10.53 -5.63
C SER A 580 14.94 -11.20 -5.65
N VAL A 581 13.88 -10.40 -5.84
CA VAL A 581 12.50 -10.89 -5.95
C VAL A 581 12.25 -11.58 -7.28
N ASP A 582 12.73 -11.00 -8.39
CA ASP A 582 12.60 -11.59 -9.73
C ASP A 582 13.32 -12.94 -9.86
N ARG A 583 14.36 -13.17 -9.04
CA ARG A 583 15.07 -14.46 -8.93
C ARG A 583 14.42 -15.46 -7.97
N GLY A 584 13.33 -15.08 -7.30
CA GLY A 584 12.64 -15.90 -6.33
C GLY A 584 13.41 -16.14 -5.03
N TRP A 585 14.36 -15.25 -4.67
CA TRP A 585 15.11 -15.40 -3.41
C TRP A 585 14.30 -14.96 -2.19
N ILE A 586 13.36 -14.04 -2.39
CA ILE A 586 12.48 -13.49 -1.36
C ILE A 586 11.19 -12.99 -2.02
N SER A 587 10.10 -12.95 -1.27
CA SER A 587 8.77 -12.57 -1.76
C SER A 587 8.65 -11.07 -2.06
N TYR A 588 7.65 -10.71 -2.88
CA TYR A 588 7.36 -9.32 -3.27
C TYR A 588 7.11 -8.34 -2.11
N PRO A 589 6.54 -8.72 -0.95
CA PRO A 589 6.34 -7.79 0.17
C PRO A 589 7.63 -7.21 0.72
N HIS A 590 8.79 -7.82 0.42
CA HIS A 590 10.11 -7.31 0.77
C HIS A 590 10.74 -6.40 -0.30
N GLN A 591 10.13 -6.26 -1.48
CA GLN A 591 10.70 -5.48 -2.58
C GLN A 591 10.69 -3.99 -2.25
N VAL A 592 11.86 -3.34 -2.32
CA VAL A 592 12.02 -1.89 -2.16
C VAL A 592 12.36 -1.25 -3.49
N GLY A 593 11.71 -0.13 -3.81
CA GLY A 593 11.95 0.64 -5.04
C GLY A 593 10.66 1.14 -5.69
N LEU A 594 10.81 1.80 -6.85
CA LEU A 594 9.70 2.42 -7.60
C LEU A 594 8.57 1.43 -7.93
N SER A 595 8.91 0.19 -8.28
CA SER A 595 7.97 -0.89 -8.57
C SER A 595 7.68 -1.81 -7.38
N GLY A 596 8.20 -1.47 -6.19
CA GLY A 596 8.00 -2.17 -4.92
C GLY A 596 7.47 -1.19 -3.86
N LYS A 597 7.89 -1.33 -2.61
CA LYS A 597 7.54 -0.40 -1.53
C LYS A 597 8.49 0.80 -1.50
N THR A 598 7.92 1.98 -1.27
CA THR A 598 8.69 3.19 -0.94
C THR A 598 8.72 3.33 0.57
N ILE A 599 9.91 3.21 1.15
CA ILE A 599 10.11 3.18 2.61
C ILE A 599 10.84 4.45 3.07
N SER A 600 10.59 4.87 4.31
CA SER A 600 11.24 6.03 4.92
C SER A 600 11.82 5.70 6.31
N PRO A 601 12.69 4.68 6.44
CA PRO A 601 13.24 4.28 7.73
C PRO A 601 14.19 5.35 8.31
N GLU A 602 14.44 5.28 9.62
CA GLU A 602 15.49 6.06 10.24
C GLU A 602 16.88 5.58 9.79
N ILE A 603 17.05 4.26 9.63
CA ILE A 603 18.27 3.64 9.11
C ILE A 603 17.93 2.63 8.02
N TYR A 604 18.54 2.79 6.85
CA TYR A 604 18.51 1.82 5.77
C TYR A 604 19.91 1.25 5.55
N ILE A 605 20.09 -0.04 5.81
CA ILE A 605 21.35 -0.75 5.58
C ILE A 605 21.19 -1.61 4.32
N CYS A 606 22.00 -1.41 3.29
CA CYS A 606 21.97 -2.23 2.08
C CYS A 606 23.27 -2.99 1.85
N ALA A 607 23.14 -4.28 1.51
CA ALA A 607 24.26 -5.14 1.19
C ALA A 607 24.12 -5.70 -0.24
N GLY A 608 25.13 -5.43 -1.07
CA GLY A 608 25.21 -5.96 -2.44
C GLY A 608 24.14 -5.40 -3.39
N ILE A 609 23.66 -4.18 -3.14
CA ILE A 609 22.73 -3.43 -4.01
C ILE A 609 23.55 -2.40 -4.80
N SER A 610 23.42 -2.37 -6.12
CA SER A 610 24.15 -1.42 -6.97
C SER A 610 23.63 0.02 -6.83
N GLY A 611 22.34 0.20 -6.55
CA GLY A 611 21.70 1.51 -6.49
C GLY A 611 21.16 1.99 -7.82
N ALA A 612 20.50 1.10 -8.57
CA ALA A 612 19.73 1.53 -9.73
C ALA A 612 18.72 2.62 -9.34
N VAL A 613 18.48 3.59 -10.23
CA VAL A 613 17.64 4.77 -9.95
C VAL A 613 16.25 4.39 -9.41
N GLN A 614 15.71 3.27 -9.89
CA GLN A 614 14.44 2.68 -9.47
C GLN A 614 14.49 2.21 -8.01
N HIS A 615 15.60 1.62 -7.56
CA HIS A 615 15.79 1.23 -6.16
C HIS A 615 15.95 2.48 -5.28
N LEU A 616 16.78 3.42 -5.72
CA LEU A 616 17.05 4.66 -4.99
C LEU A 616 15.79 5.50 -4.77
N ALA A 617 14.88 5.54 -5.75
CA ALA A 617 13.58 6.21 -5.63
C ALA A 617 12.77 5.73 -4.41
N GLY A 618 12.86 4.44 -4.06
CA GLY A 618 12.13 3.85 -2.93
C GLY A 618 12.76 4.07 -1.55
N ILE A 619 14.01 4.53 -1.46
CA ILE A 619 14.74 4.72 -0.18
C ILE A 619 15.21 6.14 0.04
N ARG A 620 14.91 7.05 -0.89
CA ARG A 620 15.46 8.41 -0.91
C ARG A 620 15.07 9.24 0.31
N THR A 621 13.91 8.95 0.90
CA THR A 621 13.38 9.57 2.11
C THR A 621 13.90 8.94 3.41
N ALA A 622 14.76 7.90 3.33
CA ALA A 622 15.42 7.34 4.51
C ALA A 622 16.36 8.37 5.14
N LYS A 623 16.34 8.49 6.49
CA LYS A 623 17.16 9.51 7.18
C LYS A 623 18.64 9.23 7.08
N LYS A 624 19.06 7.97 7.28
CA LYS A 624 20.45 7.51 7.10
C LYS A 624 20.51 6.27 6.20
N ILE A 625 21.44 6.27 5.24
CA ILE A 625 21.70 5.14 4.34
C ILE A 625 23.14 4.63 4.59
N ILE A 626 23.25 3.36 4.94
CA ILE A 626 24.53 2.63 5.08
C ILE A 626 24.61 1.62 3.94
N SER A 627 25.66 1.70 3.12
CA SER A 627 25.84 0.83 1.97
C SER A 627 27.09 -0.03 2.08
N ILE A 628 26.95 -1.34 1.88
CA ILE A 628 28.05 -2.31 1.84
C ILE A 628 28.07 -2.92 0.44
N ASN A 629 29.11 -2.62 -0.33
CA ASN A 629 29.32 -3.17 -1.67
C ASN A 629 30.80 -3.37 -1.95
N ILE A 630 31.15 -4.33 -2.81
CA ILE A 630 32.52 -4.57 -3.23
C ILE A 630 32.95 -3.59 -4.34
N ASP A 631 31.98 -3.09 -5.11
CA ASP A 631 32.21 -2.19 -6.23
C ASP A 631 32.33 -0.73 -5.72
N PRO A 632 33.51 -0.09 -5.80
CA PRO A 632 33.72 1.27 -5.32
C PRO A 632 32.93 2.31 -6.12
N ASP A 633 32.56 2.00 -7.36
CA ASP A 633 31.86 2.89 -8.27
C ASP A 633 30.34 2.63 -8.28
N ALA A 634 29.84 1.80 -7.36
CA ALA A 634 28.41 1.53 -7.25
C ALA A 634 27.62 2.84 -7.03
N PRO A 635 26.59 3.14 -7.86
CA PRO A 635 25.79 4.36 -7.73
C PRO A 635 25.21 4.61 -6.34
N ILE A 636 24.93 3.55 -5.58
CA ILE A 636 24.42 3.66 -4.21
C ILE A 636 25.41 4.36 -3.26
N HIS A 637 26.72 4.28 -3.49
CA HIS A 637 27.73 4.93 -2.66
C HIS A 637 27.73 6.45 -2.82
N ALA A 638 27.19 7.00 -3.92
CA ALA A 638 27.04 8.44 -4.09
C ALA A 638 25.90 9.02 -3.24
N VAL A 639 24.96 8.18 -2.81
CA VAL A 639 23.76 8.58 -2.03
C VAL A 639 23.72 7.97 -0.63
N ALA A 640 24.77 7.26 -0.23
CA ALA A 640 24.89 6.72 1.12
C ALA A 640 25.51 7.75 2.06
N ASP A 641 25.03 7.81 3.30
CA ASP A 641 25.66 8.60 4.37
C ASP A 641 26.94 7.90 4.87
N LEU A 642 26.95 6.57 4.83
CA LEU A 642 28.12 5.73 5.08
C LEU A 642 28.27 4.69 3.98
N ALA A 643 29.33 4.78 3.17
CA ALA A 643 29.64 3.87 2.09
C ALA A 643 30.86 3.00 2.45
N ILE A 644 30.65 1.69 2.53
CA ILE A 644 31.66 0.71 2.89
C ILE A 644 31.99 -0.14 1.67
N ILE A 645 33.25 -0.07 1.26
CA ILE A 645 33.80 -0.80 0.12
C ILE A 645 34.47 -2.05 0.66
N GLY A 646 33.83 -3.21 0.53
CA GLY A 646 34.32 -4.48 1.09
C GLY A 646 33.40 -5.66 0.84
N ASP A 647 33.83 -6.85 1.27
CA ASP A 647 33.03 -8.08 1.11
C ASP A 647 31.91 -8.15 2.17
N LEU A 648 30.66 -8.18 1.70
CA LEU A 648 29.49 -8.33 2.53
C LEU A 648 29.48 -9.66 3.33
N PHE A 649 30.12 -10.71 2.83
CA PHE A 649 30.16 -12.02 3.50
C PHE A 649 31.07 -12.02 4.74
N GLU A 650 32.02 -11.09 4.82
CA GLU A 650 32.87 -10.91 6.00
C GLU A 650 32.29 -9.87 6.96
N ILE A 651 31.76 -8.77 6.43
CA ILE A 651 31.27 -7.64 7.22
C ILE A 651 29.97 -7.98 7.97
N LEU A 652 28.97 -8.56 7.30
CA LEU A 652 27.65 -8.80 7.90
C LEU A 652 27.69 -9.75 9.12
N PRO A 653 28.38 -10.92 9.07
CA PRO A 653 28.45 -11.82 10.21
C PRO A 653 29.22 -11.21 11.40
N ARG A 654 30.34 -10.52 11.14
CA ARG A 654 31.13 -9.85 12.20
C ARG A 654 30.32 -8.74 12.88
N LEU A 655 29.60 -7.93 12.11
CA LEU A 655 28.69 -6.91 12.65
C LEU A 655 27.60 -7.53 13.55
N THR A 656 26.96 -8.59 13.05
CA THR A 656 25.91 -9.31 13.80
C THR A 656 26.44 -9.88 15.11
N ALA A 657 27.65 -10.46 15.09
CA ALA A 657 28.29 -11.00 16.28
C ALA A 657 28.61 -9.91 17.32
N ARG A 658 29.14 -8.75 16.88
CA ARG A 658 29.40 -7.62 17.78
C ARG A 658 28.12 -7.07 18.40
N LEU A 659 27.04 -6.91 17.63
CA LEU A 659 25.74 -6.48 18.14
C LEU A 659 25.22 -7.43 19.22
N LYS A 660 25.23 -8.74 18.97
CA LYS A 660 24.80 -9.74 19.96
C LYS A 660 25.63 -9.68 21.25
N SER A 661 26.94 -9.47 21.14
CA SER A 661 27.83 -9.29 22.30
C SER A 661 27.47 -8.05 23.14
N ILE A 662 27.22 -6.91 22.49
CA ILE A 662 26.81 -5.67 23.16
C ILE A 662 25.51 -5.90 23.94
N TYR A 663 24.50 -6.51 23.30
CA TYR A 663 23.22 -6.80 23.96
C TYR A 663 23.32 -7.76 25.14
N SER A 664 24.22 -8.75 25.05
CA SER A 664 24.47 -9.73 26.13
C SER A 664 25.23 -9.11 27.31
N SER A 665 25.99 -8.04 27.07
CA SER A 665 26.75 -7.30 28.10
C SER A 665 25.84 -6.34 28.89
N SER A 666 24.87 -5.72 28.22
CA SER A 666 23.90 -4.78 28.84
C SER A 666 22.80 -5.47 29.67
N SER A 667 22.53 -6.76 29.47
CA SER A 667 21.57 -7.53 30.28
C SER A 667 22.19 -8.13 31.57
N GLY A 668 23.51 -8.03 31.75
CA GLY A 668 24.26 -8.59 32.89
C GLY A 668 24.40 -7.69 34.12
N SER A 669 23.90 -6.45 34.10
CA SER A 669 24.14 -5.45 35.17
C SER A 669 22.95 -5.23 36.15
N ARG A 670 22.08 -6.23 36.33
CA ARG A 670 21.14 -6.28 37.47
C ARG A 670 21.36 -7.56 38.28
N SER A 671 22.45 -7.60 39.04
CA SER A 671 22.67 -8.61 40.07
C SER A 671 22.10 -8.12 41.41
N GLY A 672 21.17 -8.88 41.98
CA GLY A 672 20.71 -8.73 43.36
C GLY A 672 20.30 -10.08 43.95
N SER A 673 21.23 -10.66 44.74
CA SER A 673 21.06 -11.71 45.76
C SER A 673 20.44 -13.05 45.37
N GLY A 674 21.28 -14.11 45.36
CA GLY A 674 20.85 -15.51 45.41
C GLY A 674 20.28 -15.92 46.78
N PRO A 675 19.79 -17.17 46.91
CA PRO A 675 20.61 -18.14 47.64
C PRO A 675 20.63 -19.58 47.08
N ASP A 676 21.79 -20.19 47.35
CA ASP A 676 22.19 -21.58 47.61
C ASP A 676 21.81 -22.81 46.74
N PRO A 677 22.78 -23.74 46.54
CA PRO A 677 22.62 -24.97 45.78
C PRO A 677 22.25 -26.16 46.69
N GLY A 678 21.22 -26.92 46.31
CA GLY A 678 20.90 -28.17 46.99
C GLY A 678 19.82 -28.98 46.29
N SER A 679 20.16 -30.24 45.99
CA SER A 679 19.32 -31.36 45.52
C SER A 679 19.07 -31.53 44.01
N SER A 680 19.76 -32.53 43.45
CA SER A 680 19.41 -33.28 42.23
C SER A 680 18.63 -34.56 42.63
N PRO A 681 18.21 -35.43 41.69
CA PRO A 681 17.24 -35.23 40.60
C PRO A 681 16.10 -36.29 40.68
N GLY A 682 14.92 -36.00 40.12
CA GLY A 682 13.77 -36.93 40.16
C GLY A 682 12.81 -36.80 38.98
N SER A 683 13.07 -37.60 37.94
CA SER A 683 12.11 -38.30 37.07
C SER A 683 10.72 -37.69 36.73
N GLY A 684 10.47 -37.54 35.42
CA GLY A 684 9.26 -38.07 34.80
C GLY A 684 8.31 -37.06 34.15
N SER A 685 8.51 -36.76 32.86
CA SER A 685 7.42 -36.35 31.96
C SER A 685 7.48 -37.22 30.69
N PRO A 686 6.37 -37.85 30.29
CA PRO A 686 6.38 -38.80 29.18
C PRO A 686 6.34 -38.07 27.83
N TYR A 687 7.26 -38.46 26.96
CA TYR A 687 7.15 -38.25 25.52
C TYR A 687 5.94 -39.03 25.00
N THR A 688 5.03 -38.36 24.30
CA THR A 688 4.23 -38.98 23.24
C THR A 688 4.42 -38.20 21.96
N SER A 689 5.03 -38.91 21.01
CA SER A 689 5.20 -38.59 19.60
C SER A 689 3.86 -38.42 18.90
N PHE A 690 3.68 -37.32 18.17
CA PHE A 690 2.74 -37.26 17.06
C PHE A 690 3.40 -36.72 15.79
N SER A 691 3.00 -37.35 14.70
CA SER A 691 3.53 -37.46 13.36
C SER A 691 3.63 -36.17 12.54
N PRO A 692 4.56 -36.08 11.57
CA PRO A 692 4.60 -35.03 10.57
C PRO A 692 3.53 -35.23 9.47
N SER A 693 2.93 -34.11 9.06
CA SER A 693 1.95 -33.97 7.97
C SER A 693 2.54 -34.42 6.60
N PRO A 694 1.76 -35.09 5.73
CA PRO A 694 2.28 -35.81 4.57
C PRO A 694 2.38 -34.94 3.32
N TYR A 695 3.24 -33.92 3.32
CA TYR A 695 3.63 -33.22 2.09
C TYR A 695 5.07 -32.73 2.18
N GLN A 696 6.04 -33.65 2.22
CA GLN A 696 7.44 -33.36 1.92
C GLN A 696 8.26 -34.67 1.84
N ASN A 697 8.39 -35.21 0.63
CA ASN A 697 9.64 -35.59 -0.05
C ASN A 697 9.44 -36.74 -1.02
N LYS A 698 9.73 -36.45 -2.29
CA LYS A 698 10.31 -37.27 -3.37
C LYS A 698 10.35 -36.32 -4.59
N ASP A 699 11.39 -36.12 -5.38
CA ASP A 699 12.73 -36.64 -5.47
C ASP A 699 13.52 -35.65 -6.36
N LYS A 700 14.80 -35.41 -6.07
CA LYS A 700 15.76 -34.97 -7.09
C LYS A 700 16.27 -36.22 -7.80
N LYS A 701 15.92 -36.39 -9.08
CA LYS A 701 16.81 -36.95 -10.13
C LYS A 701 16.12 -36.86 -11.49
N SER A 702 16.74 -36.06 -12.37
CA SER A 702 16.88 -36.29 -13.82
C SER A 702 16.06 -37.42 -14.44
N GLN A 703 15.06 -37.07 -15.26
CA GLN A 703 14.67 -37.83 -16.45
C GLN A 703 13.85 -36.93 -17.37
N GLU A 704 14.32 -36.79 -18.61
CA GLU A 704 13.65 -36.11 -19.72
C GLU A 704 12.27 -36.74 -19.99
N PRO A 705 11.26 -35.97 -20.39
CA PRO A 705 9.96 -36.55 -20.73
C PRO A 705 10.04 -37.26 -22.10
N ALA A 706 9.73 -38.56 -22.06
CA ALA A 706 9.58 -39.42 -23.23
C ALA A 706 8.42 -38.93 -24.11
N ILE A 707 8.76 -38.59 -25.34
CA ILE A 707 7.86 -38.29 -26.44
C ILE A 707 7.17 -39.59 -26.87
N LEU A 708 5.83 -39.59 -26.86
CA LEU A 708 5.01 -40.60 -27.55
C LEU A 708 5.32 -40.53 -29.05
N ARG A 709 6.12 -41.49 -29.53
CA ARG A 709 6.38 -41.72 -30.95
C ARG A 709 5.12 -42.27 -31.61
N SER A 710 4.50 -41.46 -32.46
CA SER A 710 3.74 -41.97 -33.61
C SER A 710 4.67 -42.03 -34.81
N GLU A 711 4.79 -43.24 -35.33
CA GLU A 711 5.38 -43.75 -36.56
C GLU A 711 5.96 -42.79 -37.60
N THR A 712 7.19 -43.16 -37.99
CA THR A 712 8.05 -42.73 -39.09
C THR A 712 7.38 -42.71 -40.46
N LEU A 713 7.48 -41.58 -41.15
CA LEU A 713 7.74 -41.54 -42.60
C LEU A 713 8.82 -40.48 -42.88
N SER A 714 9.80 -40.93 -43.66
CA SER A 714 11.07 -40.33 -44.08
C SER A 714 10.97 -38.94 -44.70
N THR A 715 11.95 -38.07 -44.40
CA THR A 715 12.37 -37.00 -45.32
C THR A 715 13.87 -36.73 -45.15
N GLU A 716 14.63 -37.16 -46.15
CA GLU A 716 15.90 -36.56 -46.55
C GLU A 716 15.66 -35.14 -47.11
N ALA A 717 16.73 -34.33 -47.16
CA ALA A 717 16.87 -32.98 -47.71
C ALA A 717 16.29 -31.86 -46.80
N GLN A 718 17.07 -31.10 -46.01
CA GLN A 718 18.16 -30.19 -46.36
C GLN A 718 17.86 -29.23 -47.53
N HIS A 719 17.93 -27.94 -47.17
CA HIS A 719 18.07 -26.71 -47.97
C HIS A 719 16.83 -25.82 -48.22
N GLU A 720 17.03 -24.56 -47.77
CA GLU A 720 16.60 -23.27 -48.34
C GLU A 720 15.32 -22.56 -47.82
N ILE A 721 15.63 -21.43 -47.14
CA ILE A 721 14.92 -20.14 -47.00
C ILE A 721 13.86 -20.00 -45.90
#